data_AF-A0AAW9STV7-F1
#
_entry.id   AF-A0AAW9STV7-F1
#
_cell.length_a   1.000
_cell.length_b   1.000
_cell.length_c   1.000
_cell.angle_alpha   90.00
_cell.angle_beta   90.00
_cell.angle_gamma   90.00
#
_symmetry.space_group_name_H-M   'P 1'
#
loop_
_entity.id
_entity.type
_entity.pdbx_description
1 polymer ?
#
loop_
_entity_poly.entity_id
_entity_poly.type
_entity_poly.pdbx_seq_one_letter_code
_entity_poly.pdbx_strand_id
1 'polypeptide(L)'
;MEKFGKAQSVTRREDTRFLTGQGRYVDDIVPEGALRAFVFRSPVAHARITGLDVSAARDAEGVHLVVTAQDMTGAGVDIAMSATLTPNRDGTMGAETRRPVLAEDRLRFAGEPVAVVVAETLEQARDAAELIELDYEDLPVMLDLAPGDTAIHDEAPDNRAYDYGLGDEAATKAAFESAAGTVSLEVGDNRIIVNAMEPRGAYAEYEAGRMHLAFNGQGVWGMKEELSRAFGVDPRTVRVTNPDVGGGFGMKGMPYPEYFILPYAAGVLGRAVHWMSDRGEAMLSDNAGRDLTTFAELAFDETHRITAYRLHTRSNLGAYNSHFGQMIQSFLFGRVITGVYDIQTMYYRAEGFYTNTTQVDAYRGAGRPEAIYVLERIMDRAARELGVDPLELRRINFIKPEQFPYKTASGELYDVGDFARVMGHAEDFAALDGFAERRAQTEARGKLRGIGLCYYIESILGQPHEDVKVEFTEDGAKIYVGTQSNGQGHETVFAQFLTDQSGIPAEKIEVIQGDSDLITTGGGTGGSRSVTTQANATLAVVSTMVSGFADFLADEMGVPAEEISFDDERFRAEGSNVTPTMMEAAQLAREAGREDLLTWDARAELPGRSYPNGCHVAEVEIDPDTGLTECVRYAVVDDFGNLINPLLAEGQVHGGVAQGLGQALVEQVAYDETGQLLTGSFMDYAMPRAFDMPMIDFATEPVPSTANPMGMKGCGEAGTVGATAAVSNAVQDALWTRGIRQVDMPFTPLRVWTMLRDHAATAG
;
A
#
# COMPACT_ATOMS: atom_id res chain seq x y z
N MET A 1 -7.71 26.80 29.94
CA MET A 1 -7.14 27.59 28.82
C MET A 1 -7.18 26.67 27.62
N GLU A 2 -8.06 26.94 26.67
CA GLU A 2 -8.23 26.13 25.45
C GLU A 2 -6.90 26.10 24.69
N LYS A 3 -6.30 24.91 24.49
CA LYS A 3 -5.05 24.74 23.74
C LYS A 3 -5.32 25.02 22.26
N PHE A 4 -5.05 26.25 21.82
CA PHE A 4 -4.96 26.59 20.40
C PHE A 4 -3.77 25.84 19.75
N GLY A 5 -4.07 25.02 18.74
CA GLY A 5 -3.24 24.70 17.56
C GLY A 5 -1.79 24.27 17.75
N LYS A 6 -1.55 22.96 18.00
CA LYS A 6 -0.24 22.33 17.70
C LYS A 6 -0.17 21.72 16.28
N ALA A 7 -1.31 21.58 15.58
CA ALA A 7 -1.33 21.18 14.18
C ALA A 7 -0.99 22.39 13.27
N GLN A 8 0.29 22.58 12.96
CA GLN A 8 0.76 23.60 12.03
C GLN A 8 1.27 22.97 10.74
N SER A 9 0.94 23.59 9.61
CA SER A 9 1.53 23.22 8.32
C SER A 9 3.00 23.64 8.28
N VAL A 10 3.89 22.71 8.59
CA VAL A 10 5.33 22.89 8.46
C VAL A 10 5.81 22.34 7.11
N THR A 11 6.78 23.04 6.51
CA THR A 11 7.44 22.58 5.27
C THR A 11 8.38 21.42 5.57
N ARG A 12 8.68 20.61 4.54
CA ARG A 12 9.45 19.38 4.72
C ARG A 12 10.94 19.66 4.86
N ARG A 13 11.57 19.07 5.86
CA ARG A 13 13.04 19.13 6.07
C ARG A 13 13.78 18.38 4.96
N GLU A 14 13.20 17.27 4.52
CA GLU A 14 13.76 16.38 3.50
C GLU A 14 13.84 17.06 2.12
N ASP A 15 13.00 18.08 1.87
CA ASP A 15 12.98 18.81 0.58
C ASP A 15 14.32 19.40 0.21
N THR A 16 15.09 19.89 1.19
CA THR A 16 16.37 20.55 0.91
C THR A 16 17.32 19.61 0.18
N ARG A 17 17.45 18.35 0.64
CA ARG A 17 18.33 17.38 -0.04
C ARG A 17 17.76 16.93 -1.38
N PHE A 18 16.45 16.76 -1.49
CA PHE A 18 15.82 16.31 -2.74
C PHE A 18 15.85 17.38 -3.85
N LEU A 19 15.60 18.65 -3.51
CA LEU A 19 15.58 19.75 -4.48
C LEU A 19 16.97 20.20 -4.93
N THR A 20 18.03 19.79 -4.22
CA THR A 20 19.42 20.15 -4.55
C THR A 20 20.22 18.98 -5.13
N GLY A 21 19.58 17.83 -5.40
CA GLY A 21 20.26 16.64 -5.93
C GLY A 21 21.20 15.98 -4.92
N GLN A 22 20.93 16.14 -3.62
CA GLN A 22 21.67 15.55 -2.50
C GLN A 22 20.90 14.42 -1.81
N GLY A 23 19.77 13.98 -2.41
CA GLY A 23 19.14 12.72 -2.03
C GLY A 23 20.14 11.57 -2.16
N ARG A 24 19.95 10.53 -1.36
CA ARG A 24 20.83 9.37 -1.34
C ARG A 24 19.98 8.13 -1.64
N TYR A 25 19.68 7.89 -2.90
CA TYR A 25 18.98 6.67 -3.33
C TYR A 25 19.96 5.50 -3.41
N VAL A 26 19.46 4.27 -3.55
CA VAL A 26 20.31 3.07 -3.47
C VAL A 26 21.44 3.06 -4.52
N ASP A 27 21.16 3.55 -5.72
CA ASP A 27 22.15 3.65 -6.82
C ASP A 27 23.20 4.76 -6.57
N ASP A 28 22.88 5.77 -5.76
CA ASP A 28 23.80 6.87 -5.42
C ASP A 28 24.83 6.48 -4.36
N ILE A 29 24.53 5.47 -3.55
CA ILE A 29 25.32 5.07 -2.37
C ILE A 29 26.02 3.72 -2.54
N VAL A 30 26.07 3.20 -3.77
CA VAL A 30 26.75 1.95 -4.08
C VAL A 30 28.25 2.06 -3.73
N PRO A 31 28.84 1.05 -3.06
CA PRO A 31 30.28 1.04 -2.77
C PRO A 31 31.14 1.16 -4.03
N GLU A 32 32.25 1.90 -3.92
CA GLU A 32 33.21 2.02 -5.02
C GLU A 32 33.79 0.64 -5.40
N GLY A 33 33.84 0.34 -6.70
CA GLY A 33 34.33 -0.94 -7.21
C GLY A 33 33.34 -2.11 -7.14
N ALA A 34 32.06 -1.84 -6.79
CA ALA A 34 30.99 -2.82 -6.86
C ALA A 34 30.81 -3.34 -8.29
N LEU A 35 30.65 -4.67 -8.40
CA LEU A 35 30.31 -5.35 -9.65
C LEU A 35 28.84 -5.11 -10.01
N ARG A 36 28.49 -5.25 -11.28
CA ARG A 36 27.13 -5.05 -11.79
C ARG A 36 26.48 -6.39 -12.10
N ALA A 37 25.28 -6.60 -11.56
CA ALA A 37 24.48 -7.78 -11.82
C ALA A 37 23.42 -7.48 -12.89
N PHE A 38 23.15 -8.47 -13.74
CA PHE A 38 22.06 -8.47 -14.72
C PHE A 38 21.29 -9.79 -14.61
N VAL A 39 19.96 -9.72 -14.61
CA VAL A 39 19.09 -10.88 -14.46
C VAL A 39 18.66 -11.38 -15.83
N PHE A 40 19.06 -12.60 -16.18
CA PHE A 40 18.56 -13.30 -17.35
C PHE A 40 17.19 -13.92 -17.01
N ARG A 41 16.18 -13.53 -17.77
CA ARG A 41 14.76 -13.82 -17.48
C ARG A 41 14.13 -14.70 -18.54
N SER A 42 13.08 -15.41 -18.15
CA SER A 42 12.28 -16.25 -19.03
C SER A 42 11.70 -15.43 -20.19
N PRO A 43 11.90 -15.88 -21.44
CA PRO A 43 11.25 -15.27 -22.60
C PRO A 43 9.81 -15.77 -22.81
N VAL A 44 9.36 -16.78 -22.06
CA VAL A 44 8.05 -17.44 -22.26
C VAL A 44 7.26 -17.57 -20.97
N ALA A 45 5.94 -17.69 -21.08
CA ALA A 45 5.04 -17.73 -19.93
C ALA A 45 4.92 -19.10 -19.27
N HIS A 46 5.08 -20.19 -20.01
CA HIS A 46 5.00 -21.54 -19.43
C HIS A 46 5.83 -22.53 -20.23
N ALA A 47 6.85 -23.12 -19.61
CA ALA A 47 7.67 -24.14 -20.25
C ALA A 47 8.38 -25.03 -19.23
N ARG A 48 8.74 -26.26 -19.65
CA ARG A 48 9.66 -27.12 -18.91
C ARG A 48 11.09 -26.85 -19.38
N ILE A 49 11.99 -26.56 -18.44
CA ILE A 49 13.42 -26.38 -18.73
C ILE A 49 14.01 -27.76 -19.02
N THR A 50 14.68 -27.87 -20.17
CA THR A 50 15.35 -29.10 -20.62
C THR A 50 16.87 -28.99 -20.61
N GLY A 51 17.40 -27.77 -20.67
CA GLY A 51 18.82 -27.46 -20.57
C GLY A 51 19.05 -25.99 -20.21
N LEU A 52 20.08 -25.72 -19.42
CA LEU A 52 20.57 -24.37 -19.11
C LEU A 52 22.10 -24.42 -19.13
N ASP A 53 22.70 -23.95 -20.22
CA ASP A 53 24.16 -23.82 -20.35
C ASP A 53 24.57 -22.36 -20.15
N VAL A 54 25.36 -22.14 -19.10
CA VAL A 54 25.91 -20.83 -18.72
C VAL A 54 27.43 -20.77 -18.90
N SER A 55 28.05 -21.78 -19.52
CA SER A 55 29.50 -21.91 -19.63
C SER A 55 30.14 -20.78 -20.45
N ALA A 56 29.58 -20.46 -21.62
CA ALA A 56 30.06 -19.36 -22.46
C ALA A 56 29.93 -18.01 -21.77
N ALA A 57 28.83 -17.78 -21.04
CA ALA A 57 28.63 -16.58 -20.23
C ALA A 57 29.67 -16.47 -19.10
N ARG A 58 30.03 -17.57 -18.44
CA ARG A 58 31.07 -17.60 -17.38
C ARG A 58 32.46 -17.27 -17.90
N ASP A 59 32.77 -17.64 -19.14
CA ASP A 59 34.07 -17.39 -19.78
C ASP A 59 34.15 -16.02 -20.48
N ALA A 60 33.05 -15.24 -20.48
CA ALA A 60 32.98 -13.96 -21.17
C ALA A 60 33.84 -12.87 -20.49
N GLU A 61 34.30 -11.90 -21.29
CA GLU A 61 35.17 -10.83 -20.81
C GLU A 61 34.48 -9.98 -19.73
N GLY A 62 35.14 -9.83 -18.59
CA GLY A 62 34.66 -9.01 -17.48
C GLY A 62 33.65 -9.71 -16.56
N VAL A 63 33.20 -10.92 -16.88
CA VAL A 63 32.32 -11.72 -16.01
C VAL A 63 33.11 -12.35 -14.86
N HIS A 64 32.55 -12.26 -13.66
CA HIS A 64 33.12 -12.82 -12.43
C HIS A 64 32.30 -13.99 -11.89
N LEU A 65 30.99 -14.00 -12.14
CA LEU A 65 30.09 -15.05 -11.67
C LEU A 65 28.85 -15.12 -12.56
N VAL A 66 28.37 -16.34 -12.80
CA VAL A 66 27.00 -16.58 -13.28
C VAL A 66 26.31 -17.51 -12.27
N VAL A 67 25.23 -17.01 -11.68
CA VAL A 67 24.46 -17.67 -10.63
C VAL A 67 23.21 -18.33 -11.22
N THR A 68 23.06 -19.62 -10.95
CA THR A 68 21.86 -20.41 -11.23
C THR A 68 21.24 -20.92 -9.92
N ALA A 69 20.01 -21.44 -9.97
CA ALA A 69 19.38 -22.08 -8.81
C ALA A 69 20.26 -23.22 -8.21
N GLN A 70 20.96 -23.97 -9.06
CA GLN A 70 21.85 -25.06 -8.64
C GLN A 70 23.08 -24.56 -7.86
N ASP A 71 23.63 -23.39 -8.23
CA ASP A 71 24.78 -22.82 -7.52
C ASP A 71 24.39 -22.44 -6.08
N MET A 72 23.23 -21.77 -5.91
CA MET A 72 22.74 -21.35 -4.58
C MET A 72 22.35 -22.54 -3.70
N THR A 73 21.60 -23.50 -4.23
CA THR A 73 21.21 -24.71 -3.49
C THR A 73 22.40 -25.60 -3.16
N GLY A 74 23.36 -25.74 -4.08
CA GLY A 74 24.62 -26.45 -3.85
C GLY A 74 25.48 -25.82 -2.76
N ALA A 75 25.37 -24.50 -2.56
CA ALA A 75 25.99 -23.77 -1.46
C ALA A 75 25.20 -23.83 -0.13
N GLY A 76 24.04 -24.51 -0.11
CA GLY A 76 23.20 -24.67 1.07
C GLY A 76 22.26 -23.49 1.36
N VAL A 77 22.05 -22.59 0.40
CA VAL A 77 21.04 -21.52 0.52
C VAL A 77 19.65 -22.12 0.26
N ASP A 78 18.71 -21.86 1.18
CA ASP A 78 17.29 -22.16 0.96
C ASP A 78 16.69 -21.10 0.04
N ILE A 79 16.48 -21.50 -1.22
CA ILE A 79 15.94 -20.63 -2.27
C ILE A 79 14.41 -20.62 -2.34
N ALA A 80 13.70 -21.26 -1.41
CA ALA A 80 12.25 -21.13 -1.33
C ALA A 80 11.88 -19.77 -0.70
N MET A 81 11.06 -19.01 -1.41
CA MET A 81 10.51 -17.73 -0.93
C MET A 81 9.26 -17.98 -0.07
N SER A 82 9.16 -17.27 1.05
CA SER A 82 8.04 -17.40 1.98
C SER A 82 6.80 -16.66 1.48
N ALA A 83 5.63 -17.21 1.83
CA ALA A 83 4.34 -16.58 1.58
C ALA A 83 3.34 -16.89 2.70
N THR A 84 2.38 -15.99 2.89
CA THR A 84 1.30 -16.17 3.86
C THR A 84 0.14 -16.91 3.21
N LEU A 85 -0.42 -17.89 3.91
CA LEU A 85 -1.55 -18.68 3.46
C LEU A 85 -2.85 -18.24 4.12
N THR A 86 -3.96 -18.40 3.41
CA THR A 86 -5.32 -18.14 3.92
C THR A 86 -6.04 -19.46 4.21
N PRO A 87 -6.87 -19.55 5.27
CA PRO A 87 -7.71 -20.72 5.49
C PRO A 87 -8.83 -20.83 4.45
N ASN A 88 -9.05 -22.03 3.93
CA ASN A 88 -10.18 -22.38 3.08
C ASN A 88 -11.48 -22.54 3.92
N ARG A 89 -12.62 -22.51 3.24
CA ARG A 89 -13.96 -22.74 3.81
C ARG A 89 -14.11 -24.09 4.51
N ASP A 90 -13.37 -25.09 4.07
CA ASP A 90 -13.37 -26.43 4.67
C ASP A 90 -12.43 -26.58 5.88
N GLY A 91 -11.72 -25.50 6.25
CA GLY A 91 -10.77 -25.45 7.36
C GLY A 91 -9.35 -25.89 7.02
N THR A 92 -9.07 -26.32 5.79
CA THR A 92 -7.70 -26.52 5.30
C THR A 92 -7.00 -25.17 5.04
N MET A 93 -5.68 -25.16 4.86
CA MET A 93 -4.98 -23.97 4.38
C MET A 93 -4.98 -23.93 2.85
N GLY A 94 -4.94 -22.73 2.26
CA GLY A 94 -4.69 -22.54 0.85
C GLY A 94 -3.41 -23.23 0.39
N ALA A 95 -3.29 -23.44 -0.92
CA ALA A 95 -2.18 -24.17 -1.53
C ALA A 95 -0.84 -23.51 -1.19
N GLU A 96 0.05 -24.28 -0.57
CA GLU A 96 1.43 -23.89 -0.28
C GLU A 96 2.31 -24.25 -1.47
N THR A 97 2.34 -23.37 -2.47
CA THR A 97 3.14 -23.59 -3.68
C THR A 97 4.57 -23.10 -3.49
N ARG A 98 5.54 -23.86 -4.02
CA ARG A 98 6.94 -23.49 -3.94
C ARG A 98 7.26 -22.38 -4.95
N ARG A 99 7.70 -21.22 -4.47
CA ARG A 99 8.27 -20.13 -5.28
C ARG A 99 9.79 -20.08 -5.11
N PRO A 100 10.59 -20.47 -6.10
CA PRO A 100 12.04 -20.39 -5.99
C PRO A 100 12.56 -18.97 -6.29
N VAL A 101 13.74 -18.64 -5.78
CA VAL A 101 14.47 -17.40 -6.12
C VAL A 101 14.87 -17.37 -7.61
N LEU A 102 15.32 -18.51 -8.17
CA LEU A 102 15.62 -18.67 -9.59
C LEU A 102 14.89 -19.91 -10.09
N ALA A 103 14.38 -19.87 -11.33
CA ALA A 103 13.71 -21.00 -11.95
C ALA A 103 14.61 -22.26 -11.95
N GLU A 104 14.00 -23.41 -11.66
CA GLU A 104 14.71 -24.70 -11.57
C GLU A 104 14.34 -25.63 -12.73
N ASP A 105 13.10 -26.12 -12.73
CA ASP A 105 12.62 -27.15 -13.66
C ASP A 105 11.59 -26.61 -14.67
N ARG A 106 10.92 -25.51 -14.32
CA ARG A 106 9.86 -24.89 -15.12
C ARG A 106 9.92 -23.38 -15.06
N LEU A 107 9.51 -22.77 -16.16
CA LEU A 107 9.17 -21.36 -16.30
C LEU A 107 7.65 -21.25 -16.18
N ARG A 108 7.14 -20.34 -15.35
CA ARG A 108 5.72 -20.18 -15.03
C ARG A 108 5.18 -18.78 -15.33
N PHE A 109 6.03 -17.82 -15.68
CA PHE A 109 5.62 -16.55 -16.30
C PHE A 109 6.74 -15.93 -17.13
N ALA A 110 6.39 -15.09 -18.11
CA ALA A 110 7.36 -14.33 -18.89
C ALA A 110 7.97 -13.26 -17.99
N GLY A 111 9.31 -13.24 -17.88
CA GLY A 111 10.02 -12.40 -16.90
C GLY A 111 10.51 -13.12 -15.64
N GLU A 112 10.20 -14.41 -15.46
CA GLU A 112 10.72 -15.20 -14.34
C GLU A 112 12.26 -15.27 -14.36
N PRO A 113 12.96 -14.99 -13.25
CA PRO A 113 14.41 -14.99 -13.26
C PRO A 113 14.98 -16.42 -13.36
N VAL A 114 15.90 -16.65 -14.30
CA VAL A 114 16.49 -17.96 -14.61
C VAL A 114 17.95 -18.03 -14.16
N ALA A 115 18.71 -16.97 -14.43
CA ALA A 115 20.11 -16.86 -14.01
C ALA A 115 20.49 -15.39 -13.77
N VAL A 116 21.61 -15.14 -13.07
CA VAL A 116 22.15 -13.80 -12.88
C VAL A 116 23.61 -13.76 -13.25
N VAL A 117 23.98 -12.81 -14.12
CA VAL A 117 25.36 -12.55 -14.53
C VAL A 117 25.91 -11.39 -13.71
N VAL A 118 27.12 -11.54 -13.17
CA VAL A 118 27.83 -10.50 -12.42
C VAL A 118 29.14 -10.17 -13.13
N ALA A 119 29.32 -8.91 -13.54
CA ALA A 119 30.47 -8.45 -14.33
C ALA A 119 31.01 -7.09 -13.85
N GLU A 120 32.15 -6.64 -14.40
CA GLU A 120 32.73 -5.31 -14.06
C GLU A 120 31.82 -4.16 -14.50
N THR A 121 31.14 -4.28 -15.65
CA THR A 121 30.14 -3.31 -16.11
C THR A 121 28.80 -3.96 -16.42
N LEU A 122 27.74 -3.15 -16.45
CA LEU A 122 26.39 -3.62 -16.77
C LEU A 122 26.31 -4.08 -18.24
N GLU A 123 27.02 -3.41 -19.15
CA GLU A 123 27.08 -3.80 -20.56
C GLU A 123 27.70 -5.18 -20.73
N GLN A 124 28.81 -5.47 -20.01
CA GLN A 124 29.41 -6.80 -20.04
C GLN A 124 28.49 -7.87 -19.47
N ALA A 125 27.74 -7.56 -18.40
CA ALA A 125 26.77 -8.49 -17.84
C ALA A 125 25.63 -8.80 -18.83
N ARG A 126 25.17 -7.79 -19.59
CA ARG A 126 24.15 -7.94 -20.65
C ARG A 126 24.69 -8.75 -21.83
N ASP A 127 25.88 -8.40 -22.34
CA ASP A 127 26.51 -9.11 -23.46
C ASP A 127 26.73 -10.59 -23.13
N ALA A 128 27.15 -10.90 -21.90
CA ALA A 128 27.33 -12.28 -21.45
C ALA A 128 26.01 -13.01 -21.22
N ALA A 129 24.92 -12.32 -20.86
CA ALA A 129 23.61 -12.96 -20.73
C ALA A 129 23.06 -13.47 -22.08
N GLU A 130 23.40 -12.81 -23.19
CA GLU A 130 23.08 -13.29 -24.56
C GLU A 130 23.84 -14.57 -24.94
N LEU A 131 24.86 -14.97 -24.17
CA LEU A 131 25.60 -16.22 -24.35
C LEU A 131 25.01 -17.39 -23.54
N ILE A 132 23.95 -17.16 -22.76
CA ILE A 132 23.26 -18.21 -22.01
C ILE A 132 22.36 -18.99 -22.97
N GLU A 133 22.56 -20.29 -23.06
CA GLU A 133 21.70 -21.19 -23.84
C GLU A 133 20.63 -21.81 -22.92
N LEU A 134 19.37 -21.44 -23.14
CA LEU A 134 18.22 -21.96 -22.40
C LEU A 134 17.34 -22.80 -23.35
N ASP A 135 17.39 -24.12 -23.17
CA ASP A 135 16.55 -25.06 -23.90
C ASP A 135 15.29 -25.40 -23.09
N TYR A 136 14.11 -25.26 -23.69
CA TYR A 136 12.84 -25.54 -23.04
C TYR A 136 11.79 -26.12 -24.00
N GLU A 137 10.79 -26.76 -23.41
CA GLU A 137 9.61 -27.27 -24.10
C GLU A 137 8.38 -26.50 -23.61
N ASP A 138 7.73 -25.79 -24.54
CA ASP A 138 6.54 -24.98 -24.23
C ASP A 138 5.42 -25.84 -23.63
N LEU A 139 4.74 -25.26 -22.65
CA LEU A 139 3.56 -25.82 -22.02
C LEU A 139 2.36 -24.88 -22.30
N PRO A 140 1.12 -25.41 -22.30
CA PRO A 140 -0.05 -24.55 -22.47
C PRO A 140 -0.14 -23.51 -21.35
N VAL A 141 -0.59 -22.31 -21.68
CA VAL A 141 -0.70 -21.18 -20.75
C VAL A 141 -2.10 -21.16 -20.15
N MET A 142 -2.20 -20.85 -18.85
CA MET A 142 -3.47 -20.62 -18.15
C MET A 142 -3.55 -19.16 -17.71
N LEU A 143 -4.54 -18.41 -18.21
CA LEU A 143 -4.75 -16.99 -17.90
C LEU A 143 -6.12 -16.70 -17.25
N ASP A 144 -7.05 -17.66 -17.30
CA ASP A 144 -8.42 -17.46 -16.82
C ASP A 144 -8.52 -17.48 -15.29
N LEU A 145 -9.43 -16.69 -14.74
CA LEU A 145 -9.77 -16.71 -13.31
C LEU A 145 -10.84 -17.77 -13.02
N ALA A 146 -10.51 -19.02 -13.37
CA ALA A 146 -11.41 -20.15 -13.26
C ALA A 146 -10.62 -21.47 -13.10
N PRO A 147 -11.29 -22.57 -12.69
CA PRO A 147 -10.71 -23.91 -12.76
C PRO A 147 -10.12 -24.19 -14.15
N GLY A 148 -8.89 -24.71 -14.20
CA GLY A 148 -8.20 -25.01 -15.45
C GLY A 148 -7.56 -26.39 -15.47
N ASP A 149 -7.49 -26.99 -16.67
CA ASP A 149 -6.94 -28.33 -16.89
C ASP A 149 -5.41 -28.36 -16.99
N THR A 150 -4.78 -27.21 -17.29
CA THR A 150 -3.32 -27.09 -17.36
C THR A 150 -2.76 -26.74 -15.99
N ALA A 151 -2.19 -27.72 -15.29
CA ALA A 151 -1.63 -27.50 -13.96
C ALA A 151 -0.36 -26.63 -14.01
N ILE A 152 -0.36 -25.53 -13.24
CA ILE A 152 0.83 -24.69 -12.98
C ILE A 152 1.62 -25.23 -11.78
N HIS A 153 0.89 -25.68 -10.75
CA HIS A 153 1.43 -26.26 -9.51
C HIS A 153 0.69 -27.56 -9.19
N ASP A 154 1.43 -28.57 -8.76
CA ASP A 154 0.84 -29.87 -8.41
C ASP A 154 0.07 -29.79 -7.08
N GLU A 155 0.45 -28.85 -6.20
CA GLU A 155 -0.15 -28.57 -4.90
C GLU A 155 -1.49 -27.82 -4.98
N ALA A 156 -1.85 -27.31 -6.17
CA ALA A 156 -3.06 -26.52 -6.39
C ALA A 156 -3.94 -27.13 -7.51
N PRO A 157 -4.73 -28.19 -7.19
CA PRO A 157 -5.70 -28.74 -8.13
C PRO A 157 -6.61 -27.66 -8.72
N ASP A 158 -6.94 -27.81 -10.01
CA ASP A 158 -7.74 -26.84 -10.78
C ASP A 158 -7.09 -25.44 -10.87
N ASN A 159 -5.80 -25.31 -10.55
CA ASN A 159 -5.09 -24.04 -10.34
C ASN A 159 -5.70 -23.15 -9.24
N ARG A 160 -6.53 -23.70 -8.36
CA ARG A 160 -7.16 -22.92 -7.27
C ARG A 160 -6.22 -22.85 -6.07
N ALA A 161 -5.75 -21.65 -5.78
CA ALA A 161 -4.87 -21.37 -4.66
C ALA A 161 -5.63 -21.39 -3.32
N TYR A 162 -6.84 -20.84 -3.27
CA TYR A 162 -7.67 -20.82 -2.06
C TYR A 162 -9.17 -20.70 -2.40
N ASP A 163 -10.03 -21.14 -1.48
CA ASP A 163 -11.49 -20.92 -1.47
C ASP A 163 -11.89 -20.43 -0.08
N TYR A 164 -11.90 -19.11 0.10
CA TYR A 164 -12.14 -18.42 1.36
C TYR A 164 -13.62 -18.05 1.54
N GLY A 165 -14.10 -18.04 2.79
CA GLY A 165 -15.45 -17.62 3.15
C GLY A 165 -15.48 -16.78 4.43
N LEU A 166 -16.35 -15.78 4.44
CA LEU A 166 -16.56 -14.87 5.58
C LEU A 166 -18.06 -14.52 5.70
N GLY A 167 -18.56 -14.44 6.94
CA GLY A 167 -19.94 -14.08 7.23
C GLY A 167 -20.87 -15.28 7.46
N ASP A 168 -22.17 -15.04 7.40
CA ASP A 168 -23.23 -16.04 7.64
C ASP A 168 -23.99 -16.34 6.35
N GLU A 169 -23.62 -17.43 5.68
CA GLU A 169 -24.21 -17.87 4.42
C GLU A 169 -25.71 -18.15 4.55
N ALA A 170 -26.12 -18.76 5.66
CA ALA A 170 -27.50 -19.20 5.85
C ALA A 170 -28.42 -18.01 6.15
N ALA A 171 -28.01 -17.11 7.04
CA ALA A 171 -28.76 -15.90 7.35
C ALA A 171 -28.84 -14.96 6.13
N THR A 172 -27.72 -14.81 5.40
CA THR A 172 -27.69 -14.03 4.16
C THR A 172 -28.67 -14.60 3.15
N LYS A 173 -28.64 -15.91 2.91
CA LYS A 173 -29.59 -16.57 2.00
C LYS A 173 -31.05 -16.31 2.41
N ALA A 174 -31.38 -16.46 3.70
CA ALA A 174 -32.73 -16.22 4.21
C ALA A 174 -33.17 -14.75 4.02
N ALA A 175 -32.27 -13.79 4.24
CA ALA A 175 -32.56 -12.38 4.02
C ALA A 175 -32.88 -12.08 2.54
N PHE A 176 -32.09 -12.63 1.60
CA PHE A 176 -32.37 -12.53 0.16
C PHE A 176 -33.72 -13.16 -0.23
N GLU A 177 -34.07 -14.32 0.33
CA GLU A 177 -35.36 -14.97 0.08
C GLU A 177 -36.56 -14.14 0.57
N SER A 178 -36.36 -13.28 1.58
CA SER A 178 -37.38 -12.41 2.17
C SER A 178 -37.35 -10.95 1.68
N ALA A 179 -36.43 -10.60 0.78
CA ALA A 179 -36.18 -9.23 0.37
C ALA A 179 -37.36 -8.63 -0.41
N ALA A 180 -37.65 -7.35 -0.18
CA ALA A 180 -38.62 -6.60 -0.98
C ALA A 180 -38.06 -6.27 -2.37
N GLY A 181 -36.75 -6.11 -2.49
CA GLY A 181 -36.04 -5.89 -3.74
C GLY A 181 -34.59 -6.36 -3.65
N THR A 182 -34.02 -6.73 -4.79
CA THR A 182 -32.62 -7.14 -4.92
C THR A 182 -31.98 -6.48 -6.11
N VAL A 183 -30.71 -6.10 -5.99
CA VAL A 183 -29.89 -5.53 -7.07
C VAL A 183 -28.62 -6.34 -7.18
N SER A 184 -28.13 -6.55 -8.40
CA SER A 184 -26.88 -7.29 -8.65
C SER A 184 -25.99 -6.55 -9.65
N LEU A 185 -24.68 -6.73 -9.52
CA LEU A 185 -23.68 -6.17 -10.41
C LEU A 185 -22.43 -7.04 -10.43
N GLU A 186 -21.92 -7.34 -11.63
CA GLU A 186 -20.57 -7.86 -11.80
C GLU A 186 -19.60 -6.69 -12.02
N VAL A 187 -18.50 -6.67 -11.27
CA VAL A 187 -17.52 -5.59 -11.27
C VAL A 187 -16.14 -6.17 -11.53
N GLY A 188 -15.49 -5.73 -12.61
CA GLY A 188 -14.08 -6.02 -12.88
C GLY A 188 -13.17 -4.92 -12.32
N ASP A 189 -12.08 -5.33 -11.68
CA ASP A 189 -11.02 -4.44 -11.20
C ASP A 189 -9.71 -4.78 -11.94
N ASN A 190 -9.33 -3.91 -12.88
CA ASN A 190 -8.25 -4.16 -13.81
C ASN A 190 -6.90 -4.24 -13.11
N ARG A 191 -6.08 -5.19 -13.56
CA ARG A 191 -4.68 -5.30 -13.16
C ARG A 191 -3.90 -4.03 -13.48
N ILE A 192 -3.02 -3.65 -12.56
CA ILE A 192 -2.13 -2.48 -12.67
C ILE A 192 -0.69 -2.81 -12.27
N ILE A 193 0.26 -2.06 -12.84
CA ILE A 193 1.67 -2.08 -12.45
C ILE A 193 1.93 -0.85 -11.58
N VAL A 194 2.56 -1.05 -10.42
CA VAL A 194 2.72 0.00 -9.40
C VAL A 194 3.53 1.21 -9.88
N ASN A 195 4.50 0.98 -10.77
CA ASN A 195 5.27 2.03 -11.44
C ASN A 195 5.83 3.11 -10.51
N ALA A 196 6.44 2.71 -9.38
CA ALA A 196 7.26 3.63 -8.59
C ALA A 196 8.35 4.25 -9.48
N MET A 197 8.54 5.57 -9.40
CA MET A 197 9.41 6.29 -10.35
C MET A 197 10.85 5.79 -10.31
N GLU A 198 11.35 5.48 -9.11
CA GLU A 198 12.58 4.71 -8.91
C GLU A 198 12.23 3.20 -9.00
N PRO A 199 12.76 2.45 -9.99
CA PRO A 199 12.63 0.98 -10.02
C PRO A 199 13.23 0.30 -8.79
N ARG A 200 13.02 -1.01 -8.62
CA ARG A 200 13.70 -1.78 -7.56
C ARG A 200 15.22 -1.78 -7.78
N GLY A 201 15.97 -1.70 -6.69
CA GLY A 201 17.42 -1.75 -6.71
C GLY A 201 18.00 -2.13 -5.35
N ALA A 202 19.20 -2.69 -5.39
CA ALA A 202 19.94 -3.10 -4.21
C ALA A 202 21.44 -3.25 -4.50
N TYR A 203 22.25 -3.11 -3.44
CA TYR A 203 23.58 -3.69 -3.42
C TYR A 203 23.76 -4.56 -2.17
N ALA A 204 24.65 -5.54 -2.27
CA ALA A 204 25.07 -6.33 -1.14
C ALA A 204 26.59 -6.42 -1.07
N GLU A 205 27.11 -6.57 0.15
CA GLU A 205 28.52 -6.70 0.45
C GLU A 205 28.74 -7.47 1.76
N TYR A 206 29.98 -7.84 2.05
CA TYR A 206 30.37 -8.42 3.33
C TYR A 206 31.37 -7.52 4.05
N GLU A 207 30.92 -6.83 5.10
CA GLU A 207 31.75 -5.96 5.93
C GLU A 207 32.20 -6.72 7.18
N ALA A 208 33.52 -6.87 7.37
CA ALA A 208 34.10 -7.59 8.51
C ALA A 208 33.47 -8.98 8.76
N GLY A 209 33.10 -9.69 7.68
CA GLY A 209 32.48 -11.01 7.73
C GLY A 209 30.97 -11.00 8.04
N ARG A 210 30.33 -9.84 8.09
CA ARG A 210 28.86 -9.70 8.22
C ARG A 210 28.24 -9.39 6.87
N MET A 211 27.09 -10.00 6.60
CA MET A 211 26.30 -9.73 5.41
C MET A 211 25.64 -8.36 5.54
N HIS A 212 25.77 -7.51 4.52
CA HIS A 212 25.05 -6.26 4.39
C HIS A 212 24.24 -6.27 3.10
N LEU A 213 22.94 -5.99 3.19
CA LEU A 213 22.07 -5.68 2.05
C LEU A 213 21.52 -4.27 2.21
N ALA A 214 21.79 -3.39 1.26
CA ALA A 214 21.12 -2.11 1.12
C ALA A 214 20.15 -2.19 -0.06
N PHE A 215 18.88 -1.92 0.18
CA PHE A 215 17.85 -1.95 -0.87
C PHE A 215 16.84 -0.82 -0.69
N ASN A 216 16.19 -0.41 -1.76
CA ASN A 216 15.13 0.59 -1.69
C ASN A 216 13.81 -0.05 -1.20
N GLY A 217 13.67 -0.26 0.11
CA GLY A 217 12.56 -0.98 0.71
C GLY A 217 11.57 -0.14 1.53
N GLN A 218 10.57 -0.82 2.10
CA GLN A 218 9.58 -0.25 3.04
C GLN A 218 9.82 -0.62 4.51
N GLY A 219 10.97 -1.23 4.80
CA GLY A 219 11.37 -1.67 6.14
C GLY A 219 12.47 -2.71 6.08
N VAL A 220 13.22 -2.86 7.17
CA VAL A 220 14.43 -3.69 7.21
C VAL A 220 14.22 -5.06 7.84
N TRP A 221 13.25 -5.21 8.75
CA TRP A 221 13.13 -6.39 9.61
C TRP A 221 12.67 -7.64 8.88
N GLY A 222 11.61 -7.56 8.07
CA GLY A 222 11.13 -8.71 7.29
C GLY A 222 12.22 -9.25 6.36
N MET A 223 12.94 -8.36 5.67
CA MET A 223 14.05 -8.78 4.81
C MET A 223 15.22 -9.38 5.61
N LYS A 224 15.55 -8.82 6.76
CA LYS A 224 16.60 -9.37 7.65
C LYS A 224 16.25 -10.79 8.14
N GLU A 225 14.99 -11.02 8.50
CA GLU A 225 14.47 -12.34 8.88
C GLU A 225 14.55 -13.32 7.72
N GLU A 226 14.11 -12.92 6.52
CA GLU A 226 14.18 -13.74 5.30
C GLU A 226 15.61 -14.11 4.91
N LEU A 227 16.55 -13.17 4.97
CA LEU A 227 17.97 -13.43 4.70
C LEU A 227 18.58 -14.37 5.74
N SER A 228 18.31 -14.16 7.02
CA SER A 228 18.80 -15.03 8.09
C SER A 228 18.29 -16.47 7.91
N ARG A 229 17.00 -16.64 7.58
CA ARG A 229 16.39 -17.93 7.27
C ARG A 229 17.03 -18.58 6.04
N ALA A 230 17.05 -17.86 4.91
CA ALA A 230 17.48 -18.41 3.63
C ALA A 230 18.95 -18.86 3.66
N PHE A 231 19.84 -18.09 4.31
CA PHE A 231 21.26 -18.41 4.40
C PHE A 231 21.63 -19.26 5.63
N GLY A 232 20.69 -19.53 6.53
CA GLY A 232 20.94 -20.29 7.75
C GLY A 232 21.95 -19.62 8.70
N VAL A 233 21.98 -18.28 8.73
CA VAL A 233 22.94 -17.48 9.51
C VAL A 233 22.28 -16.79 10.69
N ASP A 234 23.07 -16.48 11.72
CA ASP A 234 22.59 -15.71 12.88
C ASP A 234 22.13 -14.31 12.43
N PRO A 235 20.91 -13.85 12.79
CA PRO A 235 20.41 -12.53 12.42
C PRO A 235 21.35 -11.37 12.80
N ARG A 236 22.17 -11.51 13.84
CA ARG A 236 23.14 -10.49 14.27
C ARG A 236 24.27 -10.30 13.26
N THR A 237 24.53 -11.30 12.42
CA THR A 237 25.50 -11.25 11.32
C THR A 237 24.94 -10.66 10.02
N VAL A 238 23.65 -10.29 10.02
CA VAL A 238 22.95 -9.68 8.90
C VAL A 238 22.61 -8.23 9.26
N ARG A 239 23.00 -7.30 8.37
CA ARG A 239 22.57 -5.90 8.41
C ARG A 239 21.76 -5.61 7.16
N VAL A 240 20.59 -5.01 7.33
CA VAL A 240 19.76 -4.52 6.25
C VAL A 240 19.59 -3.02 6.40
N THR A 241 19.78 -2.28 5.30
CA THR A 241 19.58 -0.83 5.25
C THR A 241 18.62 -0.40 4.13
N ASN A 242 17.88 0.67 4.38
CA ASN A 242 17.05 1.37 3.41
C ASN A 242 17.48 2.85 3.35
N PRO A 243 17.97 3.33 2.19
CA PRO A 243 18.35 4.72 2.03
C PRO A 243 17.13 5.58 1.67
N ASP A 244 17.29 6.72 0.99
CA ASP A 244 16.14 7.41 0.40
C ASP A 244 15.46 6.49 -0.64
N VAL A 245 14.12 6.51 -0.68
CA VAL A 245 13.33 5.63 -1.56
C VAL A 245 12.39 6.45 -2.42
N GLY A 246 12.51 6.29 -3.75
CA GLY A 246 11.72 7.01 -4.76
C GLY A 246 10.34 6.42 -4.99
N GLY A 247 9.55 6.31 -3.91
CA GLY A 247 8.21 5.72 -3.88
C GLY A 247 8.23 4.19 -3.77
N GLY A 248 7.30 3.62 -2.99
CA GLY A 248 7.19 2.17 -2.77
C GLY A 248 5.78 1.61 -2.91
N PHE A 249 4.78 2.30 -2.34
CA PHE A 249 3.34 2.03 -2.55
C PHE A 249 2.87 0.60 -2.20
N GLY A 250 3.60 -0.13 -1.34
CA GLY A 250 3.33 -1.52 -0.96
C GLY A 250 4.25 -2.52 -1.67
N MET A 251 4.56 -2.25 -2.94
CA MET A 251 5.32 -3.13 -3.82
C MET A 251 6.75 -3.35 -3.33
N LYS A 252 7.39 -2.34 -2.72
CA LYS A 252 8.78 -2.41 -2.18
C LYS A 252 8.84 -2.97 -0.74
N GLY A 253 7.72 -3.42 -0.20
CA GLY A 253 7.68 -4.12 1.09
C GLY A 253 7.95 -5.62 1.00
N MET A 254 7.88 -6.19 -0.20
CA MET A 254 7.95 -7.64 -0.38
C MET A 254 9.38 -8.14 -0.63
N PRO A 255 9.70 -9.38 -0.25
CA PRO A 255 10.92 -10.03 -0.71
C PRO A 255 10.84 -10.34 -2.21
N TYR A 256 11.96 -10.12 -2.91
CA TYR A 256 12.14 -10.43 -4.32
C TYR A 256 13.41 -11.25 -4.54
N PRO A 257 13.48 -12.05 -5.63
CA PRO A 257 14.64 -12.86 -5.97
C PRO A 257 16.00 -12.18 -5.84
N GLU A 258 16.11 -10.97 -6.39
CA GLU A 258 17.37 -10.23 -6.50
C GLU A 258 17.97 -9.92 -5.12
N TYR A 259 17.12 -9.75 -4.10
CA TYR A 259 17.55 -9.48 -2.73
C TYR A 259 18.22 -10.68 -2.04
N PHE A 260 18.02 -11.91 -2.54
CA PHE A 260 18.74 -13.11 -2.08
C PHE A 260 19.96 -13.39 -2.94
N ILE A 261 19.90 -13.09 -4.24
CA ILE A 261 20.99 -13.38 -5.18
C ILE A 261 22.19 -12.45 -4.93
N LEU A 262 21.95 -11.17 -4.63
CA LEU A 262 23.03 -10.21 -4.41
C LEU A 262 23.91 -10.56 -3.20
N PRO A 263 23.37 -10.86 -2.00
CA PRO A 263 24.20 -11.32 -0.89
C PRO A 263 24.95 -12.62 -1.20
N TYR A 264 24.31 -13.57 -1.89
CA TYR A 264 25.00 -14.78 -2.33
C TYR A 264 26.21 -14.48 -3.22
N ALA A 265 26.02 -13.68 -4.27
CA ALA A 265 27.08 -13.31 -5.19
C ALA A 265 28.20 -12.52 -4.50
N ALA A 266 27.85 -11.57 -3.63
CA ALA A 266 28.83 -10.79 -2.87
C ALA A 266 29.66 -11.67 -1.92
N GLY A 267 29.03 -12.67 -1.29
CA GLY A 267 29.71 -13.63 -0.42
C GLY A 267 30.69 -14.53 -1.17
N VAL A 268 30.29 -15.01 -2.36
CA VAL A 268 31.16 -15.83 -3.23
C VAL A 268 32.36 -15.03 -3.75
N LEU A 269 32.13 -13.78 -4.16
CA LEU A 269 33.14 -12.95 -4.82
C LEU A 269 34.04 -12.17 -3.84
N GLY A 270 33.59 -11.99 -2.60
CA GLY A 270 34.27 -11.11 -1.64
C GLY A 270 34.31 -9.65 -2.09
N ARG A 271 33.39 -9.24 -2.96
CA ARG A 271 33.24 -7.89 -3.54
C ARG A 271 31.78 -7.47 -3.46
N ALA A 272 31.52 -6.17 -3.33
CA ALA A 272 30.17 -5.64 -3.40
C ALA A 272 29.56 -5.95 -4.79
N VAL A 273 28.27 -6.28 -4.81
CA VAL A 273 27.50 -6.54 -6.04
C VAL A 273 26.25 -5.68 -6.03
N HIS A 274 26.03 -4.96 -7.12
CA HIS A 274 24.92 -4.03 -7.30
C HIS A 274 24.02 -4.45 -8.46
N TRP A 275 22.71 -4.36 -8.25
CA TRP A 275 21.69 -4.48 -9.28
C TRP A 275 20.67 -3.36 -9.16
N MET A 276 20.29 -2.83 -10.31
CA MET A 276 19.21 -1.87 -10.46
C MET A 276 18.36 -2.30 -11.64
N SER A 277 17.06 -2.49 -11.42
CA SER A 277 16.12 -2.79 -12.49
C SER A 277 16.00 -1.61 -13.45
N ASP A 278 15.88 -1.88 -14.74
CA ASP A 278 15.32 -0.89 -15.65
C ASP A 278 13.77 -0.93 -15.63
N ARG A 279 13.12 0.00 -16.34
CA ARG A 279 11.65 0.09 -16.36
C ARG A 279 11.01 -1.13 -17.02
N GLY A 280 11.60 -1.67 -18.08
CA GLY A 280 11.05 -2.83 -18.78
C GLY A 280 11.12 -4.08 -17.90
N GLU A 281 12.26 -4.28 -17.25
CA GLU A 281 12.45 -5.34 -16.26
C GLU A 281 11.48 -5.22 -15.09
N ALA A 282 11.27 -4.01 -14.56
CA ALA A 282 10.33 -3.77 -13.46
C ALA A 282 8.89 -4.12 -13.87
N MET A 283 8.46 -3.73 -15.08
CA MET A 283 7.12 -4.05 -15.57
C MET A 283 6.87 -5.56 -15.75
N LEU A 284 7.93 -6.34 -16.02
CA LEU A 284 7.85 -7.80 -16.16
C LEU A 284 7.91 -8.54 -14.81
N SER A 285 8.50 -7.95 -13.78
CA SER A 285 8.92 -8.71 -12.58
C SER A 285 8.38 -8.18 -11.25
N ASP A 286 7.96 -6.91 -11.19
CA ASP A 286 7.39 -6.33 -9.99
C ASP A 286 6.01 -6.94 -9.73
N ASN A 287 5.67 -7.15 -8.46
CA ASN A 287 4.33 -7.58 -8.12
C ASN A 287 3.33 -6.50 -8.57
N ALA A 288 2.32 -6.91 -9.33
CA ALA A 288 1.20 -6.08 -9.74
C ALA A 288 0.19 -5.88 -8.59
N GLY A 289 -0.87 -5.12 -8.83
CA GLY A 289 -2.02 -5.01 -7.92
C GLY A 289 -3.36 -5.30 -8.60
N ARG A 290 -4.41 -5.47 -7.79
CA ARG A 290 -5.82 -5.67 -8.20
C ARG A 290 -6.08 -7.04 -8.83
N ASP A 291 -6.51 -7.05 -10.10
CA ASP A 291 -6.73 -8.21 -10.97
C ASP A 291 -7.79 -9.22 -10.46
N LEU A 292 -9.03 -8.76 -10.41
CA LEU A 292 -10.15 -9.57 -9.92
C LEU A 292 -11.47 -9.22 -10.62
N THR A 293 -12.43 -10.13 -10.50
CA THR A 293 -13.83 -9.88 -10.81
C THR A 293 -14.69 -10.28 -9.61
N THR A 294 -15.65 -9.43 -9.27
CA THR A 294 -16.56 -9.63 -8.15
C THR A 294 -18.00 -9.56 -8.62
N PHE A 295 -18.76 -10.62 -8.39
CA PHE A 295 -20.21 -10.58 -8.50
C PHE A 295 -20.80 -10.18 -7.15
N ALA A 296 -21.52 -9.06 -7.10
CA ALA A 296 -22.08 -8.50 -5.88
C ALA A 296 -23.60 -8.38 -5.97
N GLU A 297 -24.27 -8.55 -4.83
CA GLU A 297 -25.72 -8.48 -4.70
C GLU A 297 -26.12 -7.79 -3.40
N LEU A 298 -27.10 -6.88 -3.46
CA LEU A 298 -27.72 -6.25 -2.29
C LEU A 298 -29.20 -6.64 -2.19
N ALA A 299 -29.66 -6.95 -0.98
CA ALA A 299 -31.07 -7.15 -0.63
C ALA A 299 -31.59 -5.95 0.17
N PHE A 300 -32.83 -5.54 -0.12
CA PHE A 300 -33.48 -4.38 0.51
C PHE A 300 -34.84 -4.74 1.12
N ASP A 301 -35.24 -4.01 2.16
CA ASP A 301 -36.62 -3.99 2.64
C ASP A 301 -37.48 -2.95 1.91
N GLU A 302 -38.76 -2.85 2.27
CA GLU A 302 -39.72 -1.90 1.66
C GLU A 302 -39.36 -0.42 1.89
N THR A 303 -38.42 -0.12 2.80
CA THR A 303 -37.93 1.22 3.11
C THR A 303 -36.55 1.51 2.51
N HIS A 304 -36.07 0.63 1.63
CA HIS A 304 -34.74 0.69 1.00
C HIS A 304 -33.57 0.58 2.00
N ARG A 305 -33.79 -0.03 3.18
CA ARG A 305 -32.68 -0.43 4.05
C ARG A 305 -32.07 -1.73 3.56
N ILE A 306 -30.74 -1.81 3.59
CA ILE A 306 -29.99 -3.00 3.20
C ILE A 306 -30.16 -4.08 4.28
N THR A 307 -30.75 -5.20 3.89
CA THR A 307 -30.94 -6.36 4.78
C THR A 307 -29.82 -7.37 4.62
N ALA A 308 -29.23 -7.49 3.42
CA ALA A 308 -28.09 -8.38 3.20
C ALA A 308 -27.17 -7.93 2.05
N TYR A 309 -25.90 -8.32 2.17
CA TYR A 309 -24.88 -8.16 1.14
C TYR A 309 -24.19 -9.49 0.83
N ARG A 310 -24.20 -9.91 -0.44
CA ARG A 310 -23.55 -11.15 -0.88
C ARG A 310 -22.56 -10.87 -1.99
N LEU A 311 -21.36 -11.46 -1.90
CA LEU A 311 -20.36 -11.33 -2.96
C LEU A 311 -19.64 -12.66 -3.24
N HIS A 312 -19.27 -12.83 -4.51
CA HIS A 312 -18.34 -13.87 -4.98
C HIS A 312 -17.22 -13.22 -5.80
N THR A 313 -16.00 -13.26 -5.26
CA THR A 313 -14.79 -12.74 -5.91
C THR A 313 -13.97 -13.88 -6.50
N ARG A 314 -13.43 -13.65 -7.71
CA ARG A 314 -12.37 -14.45 -8.32
C ARG A 314 -11.16 -13.56 -8.55
N SER A 315 -10.01 -13.92 -7.97
CA SER A 315 -8.80 -13.10 -8.01
C SER A 315 -7.63 -13.82 -8.65
N ASN A 316 -6.81 -13.10 -9.42
CA ASN A 316 -5.56 -13.59 -9.96
C ASN A 316 -4.45 -13.54 -8.90
N LEU A 317 -3.66 -14.62 -8.72
CA LEU A 317 -2.41 -14.56 -7.95
C LEU A 317 -1.15 -14.42 -8.82
N GLY A 318 -1.30 -14.57 -10.14
CA GLY A 318 -0.19 -14.82 -11.04
C GLY A 318 0.42 -16.20 -10.82
N ALA A 319 1.67 -16.38 -11.22
CA ALA A 319 2.29 -17.69 -11.29
C ALA A 319 2.65 -18.30 -9.93
N TYR A 320 2.66 -17.52 -8.85
CA TYR A 320 3.05 -17.97 -7.52
C TYR A 320 2.28 -17.20 -6.45
N ASN A 321 2.20 -17.75 -5.23
CA ASN A 321 1.77 -16.93 -4.10
C ASN A 321 2.91 -15.96 -3.76
N SER A 322 2.68 -14.67 -3.94
CA SER A 322 3.55 -13.65 -3.38
C SER A 322 3.38 -13.59 -1.86
N HIS A 323 4.12 -12.70 -1.19
CA HIS A 323 4.21 -12.73 0.27
C HIS A 323 2.84 -12.60 0.98
N PHE A 324 1.97 -11.72 0.48
CA PHE A 324 0.58 -11.59 0.96
C PHE A 324 -0.49 -11.90 -0.08
N GLY A 325 -0.15 -12.44 -1.25
CA GLY A 325 -1.08 -12.63 -2.38
C GLY A 325 -2.43 -13.25 -1.99
N GLN A 326 -2.41 -14.41 -1.31
CA GLN A 326 -3.64 -15.06 -0.81
C GLN A 326 -4.44 -14.21 0.19
N MET A 327 -3.78 -13.38 1.00
CA MET A 327 -4.41 -12.59 2.08
C MET A 327 -5.14 -11.34 1.57
N ILE A 328 -4.77 -10.81 0.41
CA ILE A 328 -5.26 -9.52 -0.09
C ILE A 328 -6.76 -9.58 -0.38
N GLN A 329 -7.17 -10.43 -1.32
CA GLN A 329 -8.57 -10.51 -1.73
C GLN A 329 -9.41 -11.40 -0.80
N SER A 330 -8.84 -11.91 0.30
CA SER A 330 -9.55 -12.66 1.32
C SER A 330 -9.73 -11.82 2.60
N PHE A 331 -8.73 -11.83 3.46
CA PHE A 331 -8.76 -11.24 4.79
C PHE A 331 -8.69 -9.72 4.77
N LEU A 332 -7.85 -9.11 3.92
CA LEU A 332 -7.71 -7.65 3.86
C LEU A 332 -8.95 -7.01 3.22
N PHE A 333 -9.47 -7.61 2.15
CA PHE A 333 -10.75 -7.24 1.52
C PHE A 333 -11.90 -7.23 2.54
N GLY A 334 -11.98 -8.25 3.39
CA GLY A 334 -13.03 -8.38 4.41
C GLY A 334 -13.06 -7.29 5.48
N ARG A 335 -12.00 -6.47 5.62
CA ARG A 335 -11.89 -5.43 6.67
C ARG A 335 -12.79 -4.23 6.44
N VAL A 336 -13.13 -3.94 5.21
CA VAL A 336 -13.95 -2.77 4.84
C VAL A 336 -15.14 -3.13 3.96
N ILE A 337 -15.41 -4.42 3.80
CA ILE A 337 -16.39 -4.95 2.84
C ILE A 337 -17.83 -4.41 3.05
N THR A 338 -18.21 -4.07 4.28
CA THR A 338 -19.54 -3.49 4.57
C THR A 338 -19.58 -1.97 4.41
N GLY A 339 -18.43 -1.34 4.18
CA GLY A 339 -18.28 0.11 4.11
C GLY A 339 -18.80 0.80 5.36
N VAL A 340 -19.44 1.94 5.15
CA VAL A 340 -20.06 2.77 6.18
C VAL A 340 -21.55 2.46 6.42
N TYR A 341 -22.04 1.36 5.85
CA TYR A 341 -23.45 1.02 5.81
C TYR A 341 -23.85 0.03 6.92
N ASP A 342 -25.06 0.22 7.46
CA ASP A 342 -25.69 -0.62 8.47
C ASP A 342 -26.29 -1.89 7.82
N ILE A 343 -25.39 -2.78 7.37
CA ILE A 343 -25.73 -4.05 6.72
C ILE A 343 -26.00 -5.12 7.79
N GLN A 344 -27.20 -5.71 7.78
CA GLN A 344 -27.64 -6.60 8.87
C GLN A 344 -27.00 -7.99 8.81
N THR A 345 -26.76 -8.54 7.62
CA THR A 345 -26.03 -9.81 7.44
C THR A 345 -25.28 -9.82 6.11
N MET A 346 -24.23 -10.64 6.00
CA MET A 346 -23.44 -10.74 4.78
C MET A 346 -22.84 -12.12 4.60
N TYR A 347 -22.54 -12.45 3.35
CA TYR A 347 -21.70 -13.59 3.01
C TYR A 347 -20.76 -13.25 1.87
N TYR A 348 -19.47 -13.47 2.11
CA TYR A 348 -18.41 -13.24 1.16
C TYR A 348 -17.70 -14.57 0.84
N ARG A 349 -17.56 -14.88 -0.44
CA ARG A 349 -16.72 -15.96 -0.94
C ARG A 349 -15.64 -15.41 -1.87
N ALA A 350 -14.40 -15.84 -1.67
CA ALA A 350 -13.27 -15.47 -2.54
C ALA A 350 -12.53 -16.70 -3.00
N GLU A 351 -12.29 -16.81 -4.31
CA GLU A 351 -11.46 -17.86 -4.92
C GLU A 351 -10.24 -17.22 -5.58
N GLY A 352 -9.04 -17.68 -5.23
CA GLY A 352 -7.80 -17.28 -5.89
C GLY A 352 -7.34 -18.33 -6.90
N PHE A 353 -6.89 -17.89 -8.07
CA PHE A 353 -6.37 -18.77 -9.11
C PHE A 353 -4.92 -18.41 -9.46
N TYR A 354 -4.09 -19.44 -9.66
CA TYR A 354 -2.78 -19.27 -10.27
C TYR A 354 -2.93 -19.12 -11.79
N THR A 355 -2.20 -18.18 -12.36
CA THR A 355 -2.15 -17.93 -13.81
C THR A 355 -0.70 -17.75 -14.27
N ASN A 356 -0.40 -17.93 -15.54
CA ASN A 356 0.94 -17.71 -16.10
C ASN A 356 1.24 -16.22 -16.34
N THR A 357 0.98 -15.38 -15.33
CA THR A 357 1.32 -13.95 -15.30
C THR A 357 2.25 -13.67 -14.12
N THR A 358 2.87 -12.49 -14.09
CA THR A 358 3.61 -12.02 -12.91
C THR A 358 2.69 -12.05 -11.66
N GLN A 359 3.23 -12.11 -10.46
CA GLN A 359 2.39 -12.18 -9.26
C GLN A 359 1.67 -10.85 -9.00
N VAL A 360 0.60 -10.89 -8.20
CA VAL A 360 -0.01 -9.68 -7.60
C VAL A 360 0.31 -9.64 -6.11
N ASP A 361 0.51 -8.44 -5.56
CA ASP A 361 0.63 -8.23 -4.11
C ASP A 361 0.13 -6.81 -3.75
N ALA A 362 0.54 -6.29 -2.60
CA ALA A 362 0.08 -5.04 -2.06
C ALA A 362 0.45 -3.87 -2.98
N TYR A 363 -0.59 -3.22 -3.49
CA TYR A 363 -0.53 -1.87 -4.03
C TYR A 363 -1.55 -1.01 -3.31
N ARG A 364 -1.05 0.08 -2.70
CA ARG A 364 -1.74 1.14 -1.95
C ARG A 364 -3.22 0.84 -1.68
N GLY A 365 -3.51 0.39 -0.46
CA GLY A 365 -4.84 -0.05 -0.04
C GLY A 365 -5.05 -1.57 -0.09
N ALA A 366 -4.47 -2.34 -1.02
CA ALA A 366 -4.46 -3.82 -1.03
C ALA A 366 -5.72 -4.53 -0.45
N GLY A 367 -6.71 -4.81 -1.29
CA GLY A 367 -7.99 -5.44 -0.94
C GLY A 367 -9.06 -4.43 -0.51
N ARG A 368 -8.66 -3.30 0.08
CA ARG A 368 -9.58 -2.25 0.57
C ARG A 368 -10.15 -1.39 -0.57
N PRO A 369 -9.33 -0.89 -1.53
CA PRO A 369 -9.84 -0.26 -2.76
C PRO A 369 -10.81 -1.15 -3.51
N GLU A 370 -10.51 -2.43 -3.65
CA GLU A 370 -11.31 -3.43 -4.36
C GLU A 370 -12.68 -3.64 -3.70
N ALA A 371 -12.69 -3.76 -2.36
CA ALA A 371 -13.90 -3.93 -1.57
C ALA A 371 -14.82 -2.70 -1.59
N ILE A 372 -14.24 -1.51 -1.44
CA ILE A 372 -14.99 -0.25 -1.53
C ILE A 372 -15.45 0.00 -2.97
N TYR A 373 -14.63 -0.33 -3.96
CA TYR A 373 -14.99 -0.19 -5.36
C TYR A 373 -16.27 -0.96 -5.67
N VAL A 374 -16.29 -2.28 -5.42
CA VAL A 374 -17.50 -3.08 -5.70
C VAL A 374 -18.72 -2.60 -4.91
N LEU A 375 -18.53 -2.24 -3.64
CA LEU A 375 -19.62 -1.76 -2.78
C LEU A 375 -20.22 -0.44 -3.30
N GLU A 376 -19.39 0.53 -3.64
CA GLU A 376 -19.87 1.83 -4.11
C GLU A 376 -20.42 1.77 -5.54
N ARG A 377 -19.93 0.84 -6.38
CA ARG A 377 -20.51 0.55 -7.69
C ARG A 377 -21.91 -0.05 -7.57
N ILE A 378 -22.11 -1.04 -6.68
CA ILE A 378 -23.44 -1.64 -6.49
C ILE A 378 -24.42 -0.70 -5.76
N MET A 379 -23.94 0.14 -4.84
CA MET A 379 -24.77 1.19 -4.22
C MET A 379 -25.28 2.20 -5.25
N ASP A 380 -24.40 2.65 -6.15
CA ASP A 380 -24.74 3.58 -7.23
C ASP A 380 -25.70 2.96 -8.26
N ARG A 381 -25.51 1.65 -8.55
CA ARG A 381 -26.45 0.85 -9.34
C ARG A 381 -27.81 0.72 -8.67
N ALA A 382 -27.84 0.42 -7.38
CA ALA A 382 -29.06 0.20 -6.63
C ALA A 382 -29.91 1.46 -6.54
N ALA A 383 -29.31 2.63 -6.29
CA ALA A 383 -30.02 3.90 -6.30
C ALA A 383 -30.80 4.11 -7.62
N ARG A 384 -30.16 3.83 -8.75
CA ARG A 384 -30.76 4.00 -10.08
C ARG A 384 -31.85 2.98 -10.39
N GLU A 385 -31.67 1.71 -10.01
CA GLU A 385 -32.70 0.67 -10.23
C GLU A 385 -33.91 0.83 -9.31
N LEU A 386 -33.70 1.27 -8.06
CA LEU A 386 -34.76 1.53 -7.09
C LEU A 386 -35.45 2.89 -7.34
N GLY A 387 -34.87 3.77 -8.15
CA GLY A 387 -35.38 5.12 -8.39
C GLY A 387 -35.25 6.04 -7.18
N VAL A 388 -34.23 5.82 -6.35
CA VAL A 388 -33.89 6.62 -5.17
C VAL A 388 -32.71 7.53 -5.51
N ASP A 389 -32.69 8.74 -4.95
CA ASP A 389 -31.53 9.61 -5.08
C ASP A 389 -30.26 8.92 -4.51
N PRO A 390 -29.11 8.96 -5.23
CA PRO A 390 -27.89 8.26 -4.79
C PRO A 390 -27.32 8.73 -3.44
N LEU A 391 -27.51 10.00 -3.06
CA LEU A 391 -27.11 10.50 -1.74
C LEU A 391 -28.09 9.99 -0.69
N GLU A 392 -29.39 10.07 -0.98
CA GLU A 392 -30.42 9.65 -0.04
C GLU A 392 -30.36 8.15 0.27
N LEU A 393 -30.11 7.29 -0.73
CA LEU A 393 -29.95 5.86 -0.47
C LEU A 393 -28.80 5.58 0.50
N ARG A 394 -27.70 6.34 0.40
CA ARG A 394 -26.59 6.25 1.36
C ARG A 394 -27.00 6.73 2.75
N ARG A 395 -27.71 7.87 2.86
CA ARG A 395 -28.22 8.37 4.16
C ARG A 395 -29.13 7.39 4.88
N ILE A 396 -30.04 6.73 4.13
CA ILE A 396 -30.94 5.70 4.68
C ILE A 396 -30.15 4.56 5.33
N ASN A 397 -28.99 4.25 4.75
CA ASN A 397 -28.20 3.06 5.07
C ASN A 397 -26.94 3.34 5.90
N PHE A 398 -26.56 4.58 6.19
CA PHE A 398 -25.41 4.85 7.04
C PHE A 398 -25.60 4.31 8.47
N ILE A 399 -24.50 3.84 9.05
CA ILE A 399 -24.40 3.61 10.50
C ILE A 399 -24.52 4.96 11.20
N LYS A 400 -25.40 5.04 12.20
CA LYS A 400 -25.71 6.29 12.91
C LYS A 400 -24.71 6.55 14.06
N PRO A 401 -24.42 7.81 14.40
CA PRO A 401 -23.50 8.17 15.49
C PRO A 401 -23.81 7.49 16.83
N GLU A 402 -25.09 7.32 17.17
CA GLU A 402 -25.52 6.66 18.41
C GLU A 402 -25.30 5.13 18.45
N GLN A 403 -24.92 4.51 17.34
CA GLN A 403 -24.63 3.08 17.26
C GLN A 403 -23.17 2.74 17.56
N PHE A 404 -22.28 3.73 17.69
CA PHE A 404 -20.87 3.50 17.96
C PHE A 404 -20.59 3.26 19.47
N PRO A 405 -19.66 2.35 19.81
CA PRO A 405 -18.87 1.50 18.91
C PRO A 405 -19.75 0.44 18.21
N TYR A 406 -19.58 0.32 16.89
CA TYR A 406 -20.44 -0.48 16.01
C TYR A 406 -19.72 -1.74 15.54
N LYS A 407 -20.35 -2.91 15.68
CA LYS A 407 -19.81 -4.17 15.15
C LYS A 407 -20.44 -4.49 13.79
N THR A 408 -19.62 -4.54 12.75
CA THR A 408 -20.08 -4.84 11.38
C THR A 408 -20.48 -6.30 11.21
N ALA A 409 -21.22 -6.60 10.14
CA ALA A 409 -21.55 -7.97 9.75
C ALA A 409 -20.30 -8.80 9.37
N SER A 410 -19.19 -8.16 8.98
CA SER A 410 -17.90 -8.83 8.76
C SER A 410 -17.10 -9.06 10.06
N GLY A 411 -17.56 -8.50 11.18
CA GLY A 411 -16.97 -8.70 12.51
C GLY A 411 -15.98 -7.63 12.96
N GLU A 412 -15.76 -6.57 12.17
CA GLU A 412 -14.94 -5.43 12.58
C GLU A 412 -15.68 -4.57 13.61
N LEU A 413 -14.92 -3.94 14.51
CA LEU A 413 -15.45 -3.04 15.53
C LEU A 413 -15.02 -1.61 15.20
N TYR A 414 -15.95 -0.82 14.69
CA TYR A 414 -15.74 0.61 14.42
C TYR A 414 -15.91 1.39 15.71
N ASP A 415 -14.95 2.24 16.02
CA ASP A 415 -14.87 2.95 17.28
C ASP A 415 -15.75 4.20 17.30
N VAL A 416 -15.77 4.98 16.21
CA VAL A 416 -16.54 6.23 16.03
C VAL A 416 -16.93 6.45 14.56
N GLY A 417 -17.92 7.30 14.30
CA GLY A 417 -18.26 7.78 12.97
C GLY A 417 -19.44 8.75 12.94
N ASP A 418 -19.43 9.69 11.99
CA ASP A 418 -20.57 10.56 11.65
C ASP A 418 -20.64 10.76 10.14
N PHE A 419 -21.04 9.70 9.45
CA PHE A 419 -20.88 9.61 8.00
C PHE A 419 -21.79 10.58 7.23
N ALA A 420 -22.99 10.83 7.75
CA ALA A 420 -23.92 11.79 7.17
C ALA A 420 -23.36 13.22 7.22
N ARG A 421 -22.66 13.59 8.31
CA ARG A 421 -22.02 14.91 8.44
C ARG A 421 -20.91 15.11 7.42
N VAL A 422 -20.04 14.11 7.25
CA VAL A 422 -18.96 14.14 6.25
C VAL A 422 -19.52 14.22 4.82
N MET A 423 -20.55 13.42 4.50
CA MET A 423 -21.18 13.47 3.17
C MET A 423 -21.83 14.83 2.92
N GLY A 424 -22.56 15.39 3.90
CA GLY A 424 -23.16 16.71 3.78
C GLY A 424 -22.14 17.80 3.50
N HIS A 425 -20.99 17.78 4.18
CA HIS A 425 -19.89 18.70 3.87
C HIS A 425 -19.36 18.48 2.44
N ALA A 426 -19.19 17.23 1.99
CA ALA A 426 -18.76 16.96 0.62
C ALA A 426 -19.74 17.47 -0.45
N GLU A 427 -21.05 17.37 -0.21
CA GLU A 427 -22.09 17.89 -1.10
C GLU A 427 -21.98 19.41 -1.29
N ASP A 428 -21.85 20.13 -0.18
CA ASP A 428 -21.67 21.59 -0.18
C ASP A 428 -20.34 21.98 -0.84
N PHE A 429 -19.24 21.31 -0.44
CA PHE A 429 -17.88 21.62 -0.89
C PHE A 429 -17.68 21.34 -2.38
N ALA A 430 -18.27 20.26 -2.91
CA ALA A 430 -18.24 19.95 -4.34
C ALA A 430 -19.23 20.80 -5.16
N ALA A 431 -20.08 21.62 -4.52
CA ALA A 431 -21.10 22.48 -5.12
C ALA A 431 -22.09 21.72 -6.01
N LEU A 432 -22.69 20.66 -5.45
CA LEU A 432 -23.62 19.77 -6.17
C LEU A 432 -24.87 20.49 -6.68
N ASP A 433 -25.38 21.49 -5.97
CA ASP A 433 -26.54 22.29 -6.40
C ASP A 433 -26.35 22.93 -7.79
N GLY A 434 -25.10 23.21 -8.17
CA GLY A 434 -24.76 23.77 -9.48
C GLY A 434 -24.57 22.73 -10.60
N PHE A 435 -24.65 21.43 -10.31
CA PHE A 435 -24.31 20.37 -11.27
C PHE A 435 -25.25 20.36 -12.49
N ALA A 436 -26.56 20.57 -12.29
CA ALA A 436 -27.53 20.58 -13.38
C ALA A 436 -27.21 21.66 -14.44
N GLU A 437 -26.75 22.83 -14.00
CA GLU A 437 -26.33 23.90 -14.90
C GLU A 437 -25.05 23.52 -15.67
N ARG A 438 -24.04 22.98 -14.97
CA ARG A 438 -22.78 22.51 -15.59
C ARG A 438 -23.03 21.40 -16.60
N ARG A 439 -23.97 20.50 -16.32
CA ARG A 439 -24.42 19.44 -17.24
C ARG A 439 -25.05 20.04 -18.49
N ALA A 440 -26.00 20.96 -18.37
CA ALA A 440 -26.62 21.62 -19.51
C ALA A 440 -25.59 22.34 -20.41
N GLN A 441 -24.59 23.01 -19.81
CA GLN A 441 -23.49 23.66 -20.54
C GLN A 441 -22.60 22.65 -21.30
N THR A 442 -22.43 21.45 -20.77
CA THR A 442 -21.66 20.36 -21.40
C THR A 442 -22.43 19.73 -22.55
N GLU A 443 -23.72 19.44 -22.34
CA GLU A 443 -24.60 18.88 -23.35
C GLU A 443 -24.81 19.85 -24.53
N ALA A 444 -24.82 21.17 -24.28
CA ALA A 444 -24.84 22.19 -25.32
C ALA A 444 -23.59 22.16 -26.24
N ARG A 445 -22.48 21.59 -25.77
CA ARG A 445 -21.25 21.35 -26.56
C ARG A 445 -21.23 19.97 -27.24
N GLY A 446 -22.31 19.18 -27.13
CA GLY A 446 -22.41 17.84 -27.70
C GLY A 446 -21.74 16.73 -26.87
N LYS A 447 -21.20 17.05 -25.69
CA LYS A 447 -20.60 16.07 -24.76
C LYS A 447 -21.61 15.56 -23.74
N LEU A 448 -21.30 14.42 -23.11
CA LEU A 448 -22.01 13.95 -21.92
C LEU A 448 -21.32 14.49 -20.67
N ARG A 449 -22.09 14.72 -19.60
CA ARG A 449 -21.56 14.98 -18.26
C ARG A 449 -22.16 14.01 -17.27
N GLY A 450 -21.34 13.52 -16.35
CA GLY A 450 -21.80 12.69 -15.24
C GLY A 450 -21.16 13.11 -13.93
N ILE A 451 -21.86 12.83 -12.83
CA ILE A 451 -21.37 13.00 -11.46
C ILE A 451 -21.37 11.66 -10.74
N GLY A 452 -20.33 11.41 -9.96
CA GLY A 452 -20.17 10.19 -9.21
C GLY A 452 -19.65 10.46 -7.82
N LEU A 453 -20.04 9.60 -6.90
CA LEU A 453 -19.64 9.66 -5.50
C LEU A 453 -19.11 8.30 -5.06
N CYS A 454 -18.10 8.35 -4.19
CA CYS A 454 -17.61 7.21 -3.43
C CYS A 454 -17.49 7.61 -1.97
N TYR A 455 -18.24 6.95 -1.10
CA TYR A 455 -18.00 7.03 0.32
C TYR A 455 -17.14 5.83 0.75
N TYR A 456 -15.88 6.08 1.10
CA TYR A 456 -14.98 5.01 1.55
C TYR A 456 -14.87 4.98 3.06
N ILE A 457 -14.54 3.80 3.57
CA ILE A 457 -13.93 3.61 4.89
C ILE A 457 -12.70 2.73 4.68
N GLU A 458 -11.71 2.99 5.52
CA GLU A 458 -10.40 2.35 5.50
C GLU A 458 -10.15 1.72 6.87
N SER A 459 -9.18 0.82 6.96
CA SER A 459 -8.74 0.24 8.23
C SER A 459 -7.23 0.36 8.33
N ILE A 460 -6.72 0.91 9.44
CA ILE A 460 -5.29 0.85 9.69
C ILE A 460 -4.87 -0.61 9.94
N LEU A 461 -3.86 -1.07 9.20
CA LEU A 461 -3.39 -2.46 9.24
C LEU A 461 -1.88 -2.53 9.52
N GLY A 462 -1.42 -3.72 9.89
CA GLY A 462 -0.04 -3.99 10.30
C GLY A 462 0.11 -4.14 11.81
N GLN A 463 1.34 -4.07 12.31
CA GLN A 463 1.63 -4.28 13.74
C GLN A 463 1.00 -3.18 14.61
N PRO A 464 0.31 -3.51 15.72
CA PRO A 464 -0.39 -2.53 16.55
C PRO A 464 0.53 -1.75 17.50
N HIS A 465 1.79 -2.15 17.61
CA HIS A 465 2.80 -1.52 18.45
C HIS A 465 3.95 -0.95 17.63
N GLU A 466 4.65 0.03 18.20
CA GLU A 466 5.96 0.50 17.74
C GLU A 466 6.90 0.72 18.91
N ASP A 467 8.18 0.62 18.60
CA ASP A 467 9.26 0.97 19.50
C ASP A 467 9.81 2.35 19.13
N VAL A 468 10.27 3.09 20.13
CA VAL A 468 10.96 4.36 19.95
C VAL A 468 12.11 4.46 20.93
N LYS A 469 13.22 5.06 20.49
CA LYS A 469 14.32 5.45 21.36
C LYS A 469 14.66 6.91 21.12
N VAL A 470 14.87 7.67 22.19
CA VAL A 470 15.36 9.05 22.17
C VAL A 470 16.70 9.10 22.85
N GLU A 471 17.72 9.58 22.14
CA GLU A 471 19.08 9.76 22.65
C GLU A 471 19.44 11.25 22.65
N PHE A 472 19.85 11.78 23.79
CA PHE A 472 20.33 13.14 23.93
C PHE A 472 21.80 13.24 23.52
N THR A 473 22.08 13.97 22.44
CA THR A 473 23.45 14.30 22.03
C THR A 473 23.92 15.57 22.74
N GLU A 474 25.18 15.98 22.52
CA GLU A 474 25.70 17.22 23.11
C GLU A 474 24.86 18.44 22.71
N ASP A 475 24.44 18.53 21.44
CA ASP A 475 23.78 19.70 20.88
C ASP A 475 22.28 19.53 20.56
N GLY A 476 21.72 18.32 20.74
CA GLY A 476 20.35 18.00 20.33
C GLY A 476 19.89 16.60 20.77
N ALA A 477 19.07 15.96 19.93
CA ALA A 477 18.58 14.62 20.18
C ALA A 477 18.42 13.81 18.88
N LYS A 478 18.49 12.49 19.00
CA LYS A 478 18.16 11.52 17.95
C LYS A 478 16.90 10.77 18.36
N ILE A 479 15.96 10.62 17.43
CA ILE A 479 14.80 9.73 17.59
C ILE A 479 14.93 8.56 16.62
N TYR A 480 14.94 7.35 17.15
CA TYR A 480 15.06 6.10 16.40
C TYR A 480 13.67 5.48 16.26
N VAL A 481 13.26 5.21 15.02
CA VAL A 481 11.90 4.73 14.69
C VAL A 481 11.94 3.46 13.88
N GLY A 482 10.98 2.56 14.12
CA GLY A 482 10.85 1.28 13.42
C GLY A 482 10.17 1.35 12.04
N THR A 483 9.68 2.53 11.66
CA THR A 483 9.01 2.79 10.37
C THR A 483 10.01 3.28 9.31
N GLN A 484 9.63 3.27 8.02
CA GLN A 484 10.50 3.68 6.90
C GLN A 484 9.80 4.70 5.99
N SER A 485 10.42 5.87 5.77
CA SER A 485 9.93 6.84 4.80
C SER A 485 10.23 6.41 3.37
N ASN A 486 9.26 6.60 2.47
CA ASN A 486 9.32 6.43 1.02
C ASN A 486 8.76 7.68 0.31
N GLY A 487 8.77 8.84 0.99
CA GLY A 487 8.30 10.12 0.46
C GLY A 487 7.17 10.78 1.27
N GLN A 488 6.60 10.10 2.26
CA GLN A 488 5.46 10.59 3.06
C GLN A 488 5.80 11.63 4.15
N GLY A 489 7.08 11.99 4.32
CA GLY A 489 7.51 13.08 5.20
C GLY A 489 7.68 12.70 6.68
N HIS A 490 8.05 11.45 6.97
CA HIS A 490 8.24 10.97 8.35
C HIS A 490 9.30 11.77 9.13
N GLU A 491 10.40 12.21 8.50
CA GLU A 491 11.46 12.92 9.23
C GLU A 491 10.95 14.26 9.74
N THR A 492 10.11 14.94 8.95
CA THR A 492 9.43 16.16 9.37
C THR A 492 8.38 15.88 10.44
N VAL A 493 7.48 14.91 10.23
CA VAL A 493 6.36 14.65 11.14
C VAL A 493 6.83 14.17 12.51
N PHE A 494 7.80 13.26 12.57
CA PHE A 494 8.28 12.72 13.85
C PHE A 494 9.11 13.73 14.62
N ALA A 495 9.95 14.52 13.94
CA ALA A 495 10.68 15.59 14.59
C ALA A 495 9.73 16.65 15.17
N GLN A 496 8.76 17.12 14.37
CA GLN A 496 7.77 18.09 14.84
C GLN A 496 6.97 17.54 16.02
N PHE A 497 6.54 16.29 15.94
CA PHE A 497 5.78 15.68 17.01
C PHE A 497 6.60 15.57 18.30
N LEU A 498 7.87 15.15 18.23
CA LEU A 498 8.74 15.13 19.41
C LEU A 498 8.95 16.54 19.97
N THR A 499 9.17 17.56 19.12
CA THR A 499 9.22 18.97 19.54
C THR A 499 7.97 19.39 20.29
N ASP A 500 6.80 19.09 19.75
CA ASP A 500 5.51 19.46 20.34
C ASP A 500 5.29 18.85 21.73
N GLN A 501 5.85 17.68 22.00
CA GLN A 501 5.67 16.97 23.28
C GLN A 501 6.81 17.20 24.28
N SER A 502 8.00 17.63 23.82
CA SER A 502 9.21 17.69 24.66
C SER A 502 9.90 19.05 24.70
N GLY A 503 9.49 20.01 23.85
CA GLY A 503 10.14 21.32 23.73
C GLY A 503 11.54 21.27 23.10
N ILE A 504 12.03 20.10 22.67
CA ILE A 504 13.31 19.99 21.95
C ILE A 504 13.14 20.64 20.57
N PRO A 505 13.99 21.61 20.18
CA PRO A 505 13.84 22.28 18.89
C PRO A 505 13.94 21.31 17.71
N ALA A 506 13.01 21.39 16.75
CA ALA A 506 12.88 20.44 15.65
C ALA A 506 14.15 20.34 14.79
N GLU A 507 14.85 21.47 14.58
CA GLU A 507 16.10 21.55 13.85
C GLU A 507 17.27 20.83 14.55
N LYS A 508 17.15 20.55 15.85
CA LYS A 508 18.11 19.80 16.66
C LYS A 508 17.73 18.33 16.82
N ILE A 509 16.62 17.89 16.22
CA ILE A 509 16.19 16.50 16.22
C ILE A 509 16.63 15.84 14.92
N GLU A 510 17.35 14.74 15.02
CA GLU A 510 17.68 13.85 13.90
C GLU A 510 16.78 12.60 13.98
N VAL A 511 16.16 12.23 12.86
CA VAL A 511 15.31 11.03 12.78
C VAL A 511 16.11 9.90 12.17
N ILE A 512 16.28 8.80 12.91
CA ILE A 512 17.00 7.60 12.49
C ILE A 512 15.99 6.50 12.16
N GLN A 513 16.05 6.02 10.92
CA GLN A 513 15.22 4.93 10.40
C GLN A 513 16.04 4.08 9.42
N GLY A 514 15.52 2.93 9.04
CA GLY A 514 16.06 2.19 7.89
C GLY A 514 17.42 1.55 8.09
N ASP A 515 17.91 1.36 9.32
CA ASP A 515 19.16 0.61 9.58
C ASP A 515 18.99 -0.36 10.74
N SER A 516 18.93 -1.66 10.41
CA SER A 516 18.68 -2.73 11.38
C SER A 516 19.73 -2.90 12.48
N ASP A 517 20.88 -2.20 12.40
CA ASP A 517 21.88 -2.16 13.47
C ASP A 517 21.65 -0.98 14.44
N LEU A 518 20.97 0.08 14.00
CA LEU A 518 20.70 1.28 14.82
C LEU A 518 19.33 1.24 15.50
N ILE A 519 18.35 0.60 14.86
CA ILE A 519 16.99 0.41 15.38
C ILE A 519 16.83 -0.99 16.00
N THR A 520 15.99 -1.12 17.03
CA THR A 520 15.84 -2.36 17.81
C THR A 520 14.87 -3.36 17.18
N THR A 521 13.72 -2.85 16.70
CA THR A 521 12.65 -3.60 16.02
C THR A 521 11.73 -2.58 15.31
N GLY A 522 10.70 -3.02 14.59
CA GLY A 522 9.76 -2.14 13.90
C GLY A 522 8.86 -2.84 12.90
N GLY A 523 7.68 -2.27 12.66
CA GLY A 523 6.72 -2.81 11.70
C GLY A 523 6.93 -2.36 10.26
N GLY A 524 7.90 -1.48 9.98
CA GLY A 524 8.04 -0.83 8.68
C GLY A 524 6.85 0.09 8.35
N THR A 525 6.71 0.42 7.06
CA THR A 525 5.62 1.28 6.56
C THR A 525 4.73 0.53 5.58
N GLY A 526 3.45 0.43 5.91
CA GLY A 526 2.36 -0.09 5.10
C GLY A 526 1.02 0.02 5.84
N GLY A 527 -0.12 -0.12 5.18
CA GLY A 527 -1.44 -0.12 5.85
C GLY A 527 -1.78 1.15 6.62
N SER A 528 -1.20 2.30 6.21
CA SER A 528 -1.43 3.63 6.80
C SER A 528 -1.18 3.77 8.31
N ARG A 529 -0.38 2.88 8.93
CA ARG A 529 -0.18 2.84 10.39
C ARG A 529 0.85 3.84 10.94
N SER A 530 1.87 4.20 10.14
CA SER A 530 3.16 4.69 10.66
C SER A 530 3.04 5.86 11.64
N VAL A 531 2.29 6.91 11.28
CA VAL A 531 2.13 8.08 12.16
C VAL A 531 1.31 7.73 13.41
N THR A 532 0.24 6.93 13.26
CA THR A 532 -0.65 6.60 14.38
C THR A 532 0.03 5.76 15.45
N THR A 533 0.87 4.80 15.08
CA THR A 533 1.60 3.93 16.00
C THR A 533 2.86 4.60 16.53
N GLN A 534 3.64 5.27 15.67
CA GLN A 534 4.87 5.93 16.09
C GLN A 534 4.62 7.10 17.03
N ALA A 535 3.60 7.93 16.79
CA ALA A 535 3.28 9.04 17.68
C ALA A 535 2.81 8.55 19.07
N ASN A 536 2.10 7.41 19.13
CA ASN A 536 1.75 6.76 20.40
C ASN A 536 2.99 6.29 21.17
N ALA A 537 3.96 5.66 20.48
CA ALA A 537 5.24 5.28 21.09
C ALA A 537 6.01 6.53 21.57
N THR A 538 6.04 7.60 20.77
CA THR A 538 6.71 8.86 21.14
C THR A 538 6.07 9.52 22.38
N LEU A 539 4.74 9.46 22.54
CA LEU A 539 4.09 9.90 23.78
C LEU A 539 4.54 9.09 24.99
N ALA A 540 4.64 7.77 24.83
CA ALA A 540 5.09 6.90 25.91
C ALA A 540 6.53 7.22 26.34
N VAL A 541 7.47 7.40 25.41
CA VAL A 541 8.86 7.73 25.77
C VAL A 541 8.97 9.13 26.38
N VAL A 542 8.25 10.13 25.85
CA VAL A 542 8.24 11.47 26.46
C VAL A 542 7.70 11.43 27.88
N SER A 543 6.64 10.65 28.16
CA SER A 543 6.16 10.47 29.52
C SER A 543 7.23 9.88 30.44
N THR A 544 7.99 8.88 29.99
CA THR A 544 9.09 8.31 30.80
C THR A 544 10.23 9.29 31.01
N MET A 545 10.58 10.08 30.00
CA MET A 545 11.60 11.14 30.09
C MET A 545 11.18 12.20 31.11
N VAL A 546 9.94 12.69 31.05
CA VAL A 546 9.43 13.69 31.98
C VAL A 546 9.48 13.18 33.42
N SER A 547 9.01 11.96 33.69
CA SER A 547 9.07 11.38 35.03
C SER A 547 10.51 11.21 35.53
N GLY A 548 11.41 10.66 34.70
CA GLY A 548 12.78 10.43 35.10
C GLY A 548 13.60 11.72 35.32
N PHE A 549 13.36 12.75 34.51
CA PHE A 549 13.96 14.07 34.75
C PHE A 549 13.33 14.79 35.94
N ALA A 550 12.02 14.66 36.19
CA ALA A 550 11.41 15.21 37.40
C ALA A 550 12.04 14.59 38.67
N ASP A 551 12.24 13.27 38.69
CA ASP A 551 12.93 12.58 39.79
C ASP A 551 14.36 13.08 39.98
N PHE A 552 15.10 13.31 38.89
CA PHE A 552 16.47 13.83 38.94
C PHE A 552 16.52 15.30 39.38
N LEU A 553 15.58 16.12 38.92
CA LEU A 553 15.55 17.56 39.21
C LEU A 553 14.99 17.88 40.60
N ALA A 554 14.37 16.92 41.29
CA ALA A 554 13.81 17.11 42.64
C ALA A 554 14.83 17.73 43.61
N ASP A 555 16.05 17.16 43.66
CA ASP A 555 17.13 17.65 44.53
C ASP A 555 17.62 19.05 44.10
N GLU A 556 17.77 19.29 42.80
CA GLU A 556 18.21 20.58 42.23
C GLU A 556 17.16 21.69 42.43
N MET A 557 15.87 21.34 42.36
CA MET A 557 14.76 22.27 42.52
C MET A 557 14.33 22.44 43.97
N GLY A 558 14.78 21.57 44.88
CA GLY A 558 14.48 21.61 46.31
C GLY A 558 13.03 21.26 46.67
N VAL A 559 12.35 20.49 45.82
CA VAL A 559 10.94 20.09 45.95
C VAL A 559 10.78 18.58 45.69
N PRO A 560 9.72 17.93 46.20
CA PRO A 560 9.40 16.56 45.82
C PRO A 560 9.18 16.41 44.30
N ALA A 561 9.57 15.27 43.73
CA ALA A 561 9.44 15.01 42.28
C ALA A 561 7.98 15.11 41.79
N GLU A 562 7.02 14.69 42.61
CA GLU A 562 5.58 14.77 42.34
C GLU A 562 5.04 16.22 42.24
N GLU A 563 5.77 17.21 42.75
CA GLU A 563 5.43 18.63 42.64
C GLU A 563 6.05 19.29 41.40
N ILE A 564 6.93 18.58 40.68
CA ILE A 564 7.51 19.04 39.43
C ILE A 564 6.57 18.68 38.27
N SER A 565 6.16 19.70 37.54
CA SER A 565 5.34 19.60 36.33
C SER A 565 6.18 19.94 35.09
N PHE A 566 5.80 19.40 33.95
CA PHE A 566 6.36 19.75 32.65
C PHE A 566 5.25 20.29 31.74
N ASP A 567 5.45 21.47 31.16
CA ASP A 567 4.42 22.18 30.38
C ASP A 567 4.58 22.03 28.86
N ASP A 568 5.22 20.94 28.42
CA ASP A 568 5.69 20.68 27.05
C ASP A 568 6.91 21.53 26.62
N GLU A 569 7.39 22.46 27.46
CA GLU A 569 8.60 23.27 27.18
C GLU A 569 9.64 23.19 28.30
N ARG A 570 9.19 23.31 29.56
CA ARG A 570 10.06 23.42 30.75
C ARG A 570 9.50 22.67 31.95
N PHE A 571 10.41 22.20 32.79
CA PHE A 571 10.09 21.71 34.14
C PHE A 571 9.82 22.90 35.08
N ARG A 572 8.82 22.79 35.95
CA ARG A 572 8.40 23.83 36.89
C ARG A 572 7.89 23.22 38.19
N ALA A 573 8.15 23.89 39.30
CA ALA A 573 7.52 23.60 40.59
C ALA A 573 7.24 24.88 41.37
N GLU A 574 6.20 24.85 42.20
CA GLU A 574 5.89 25.96 43.10
C GLU A 574 7.03 26.15 44.12
N GLY A 575 7.55 27.37 44.25
CA GLY A 575 8.65 27.66 45.18
C GLY A 575 10.07 27.51 44.60
N SER A 576 10.23 27.02 43.37
CA SER A 576 11.52 27.01 42.67
C SER A 576 11.58 28.04 41.53
N ASN A 577 12.74 28.70 41.39
CA ASN A 577 13.03 29.58 40.24
C ASN A 577 13.79 28.85 39.12
N VAL A 578 14.19 27.59 39.35
CA VAL A 578 14.89 26.76 38.37
C VAL A 578 13.84 26.16 37.45
N THR A 579 13.92 26.47 36.15
CA THR A 579 12.92 26.02 35.16
C THR A 579 13.58 25.49 33.89
N PRO A 580 14.29 24.34 33.99
CA PRO A 580 15.08 23.83 32.88
C PRO A 580 14.16 23.32 31.76
N THR A 581 14.59 23.51 30.52
CA THR A 581 14.06 22.79 29.36
C THR A 581 14.47 21.31 29.42
N MET A 582 13.87 20.48 28.56
CA MET A 582 14.28 19.08 28.40
C MET A 582 15.77 18.93 28.08
N MET A 583 16.31 19.79 27.21
CA MET A 583 17.74 19.78 26.88
C MET A 583 18.62 20.24 28.04
N GLU A 584 18.20 21.25 28.80
CA GLU A 584 18.94 21.71 29.99
C GLU A 584 18.94 20.62 31.08
N ALA A 585 17.84 19.89 31.26
CA ALA A 585 17.77 18.75 32.17
C ALA A 585 18.74 17.62 31.75
N ALA A 586 18.79 17.30 30.46
CA ALA A 586 19.76 16.34 29.92
C ALA A 586 21.22 16.79 30.11
N GLN A 587 21.50 18.09 29.95
CA GLN A 587 22.83 18.65 30.20
C GLN A 587 23.23 18.56 31.68
N LEU A 588 22.32 18.88 32.60
CA LEU A 588 22.54 18.71 34.04
C LEU A 588 22.79 17.24 34.41
N ALA A 589 22.02 16.31 33.83
CA ALA A 589 22.23 14.88 34.03
C ALA A 589 23.63 14.43 33.54
N ARG A 590 24.08 14.94 32.39
CA ARG A 590 25.42 14.69 31.85
C ARG A 590 26.51 15.19 32.79
N GLU A 591 26.37 16.43 33.29
CA GLU A 591 27.32 17.01 34.26
C GLU A 591 27.36 16.24 35.58
N ALA A 592 26.24 15.65 35.99
CA ALA A 592 26.13 14.77 37.15
C ALA A 592 26.60 13.32 36.89
N GLY A 593 27.01 12.98 35.67
CA GLY A 593 27.43 11.61 35.30
C GLY A 593 26.29 10.60 35.22
N ARG A 594 25.04 11.05 35.05
CA ARG A 594 23.83 10.22 34.92
C ARG A 594 23.58 9.83 33.46
N GLU A 595 24.45 8.97 32.93
CA GLU A 595 24.32 8.46 31.55
C GLU A 595 23.00 7.71 31.31
N ASP A 596 22.42 7.13 32.36
CA ASP A 596 21.13 6.44 32.34
C ASP A 596 19.94 7.37 32.00
N LEU A 597 20.11 8.69 32.11
CA LEU A 597 19.10 9.69 31.76
C LEU A 597 19.32 10.32 30.37
N LEU A 598 20.33 9.87 29.62
CA LEU A 598 20.64 10.40 28.29
C LEU A 598 20.05 9.56 27.15
N THR A 599 19.55 8.36 27.44
CA THR A 599 18.87 7.50 26.47
C THR A 599 17.62 6.94 27.10
N TRP A 600 16.51 7.07 26.37
CA TRP A 600 15.19 6.62 26.78
C TRP A 600 14.58 5.78 25.68
N ASP A 601 13.91 4.70 26.04
CA ASP A 601 13.17 3.88 25.11
C ASP A 601 11.79 3.56 25.66
N ALA A 602 10.84 3.37 24.74
CA ALA A 602 9.51 2.90 25.07
C ALA A 602 8.94 2.09 23.92
N ARG A 603 8.01 1.21 24.29
CA ARG A 603 7.13 0.50 23.36
C ARG A 603 5.70 0.79 23.75
N ALA A 604 4.88 1.12 22.76
CA ALA A 604 3.46 1.39 22.99
C ALA A 604 2.60 0.64 21.98
N GLU A 605 1.48 0.10 22.45
CA GLU A 605 0.48 -0.59 21.65
C GLU A 605 -0.80 0.25 21.62
N LEU A 606 -1.43 0.35 20.45
CA LEU A 606 -2.75 0.99 20.33
C LEU A 606 -3.83 0.04 20.86
N PRO A 607 -4.81 0.53 21.63
CA PRO A 607 -5.88 -0.30 22.21
C PRO A 607 -6.85 -0.87 21.16
N GLY A 608 -6.82 -0.35 19.94
CA GLY A 608 -7.65 -0.81 18.83
C GLY A 608 -7.24 -0.16 17.51
N ARG A 609 -7.97 -0.50 16.45
CA ARG A 609 -7.82 0.13 15.13
C ARG A 609 -8.64 1.42 15.06
N SER A 610 -8.18 2.35 14.25
CA SER A 610 -8.98 3.47 13.78
C SER A 610 -9.41 3.27 12.33
N TYR A 611 -10.53 3.90 11.96
CA TYR A 611 -11.17 3.73 10.66
C TYR A 611 -11.32 5.10 9.97
N PRO A 612 -10.28 5.54 9.24
CA PRO A 612 -10.38 6.74 8.43
C PRO A 612 -11.43 6.52 7.33
N ASN A 613 -12.13 7.58 6.97
CA ASN A 613 -13.23 7.52 6.01
C ASN A 613 -13.35 8.86 5.29
N GLY A 614 -14.08 8.89 4.19
CA GLY A 614 -14.26 10.12 3.45
C GLY A 614 -15.18 9.97 2.25
N CYS A 615 -15.58 11.12 1.72
CA CYS A 615 -16.48 11.22 0.59
C CYS A 615 -15.77 11.91 -0.57
N HIS A 616 -15.63 11.18 -1.68
CA HIS A 616 -15.08 11.70 -2.93
C HIS A 616 -16.19 11.97 -3.93
N VAL A 617 -16.12 13.11 -4.61
CA VAL A 617 -17.03 13.50 -5.69
C VAL A 617 -16.22 13.79 -6.94
N ALA A 618 -16.55 13.11 -8.03
CA ALA A 618 -15.95 13.32 -9.35
C ALA A 618 -17.01 13.77 -10.36
N GLU A 619 -16.63 14.69 -11.24
CA GLU A 619 -17.41 15.00 -12.44
C GLU A 619 -16.58 14.67 -13.68
N VAL A 620 -17.21 14.02 -14.65
CA VAL A 620 -16.58 13.65 -15.93
C VAL A 620 -17.29 14.30 -17.10
N GLU A 621 -16.54 14.62 -18.14
CA GLU A 621 -17.06 14.89 -19.48
C GLU A 621 -16.67 13.74 -20.42
N ILE A 622 -17.61 13.31 -21.27
CA ILE A 622 -17.36 12.27 -22.28
C ILE A 622 -17.71 12.83 -23.66
N ASP A 623 -16.76 12.77 -24.59
CA ASP A 623 -17.03 12.99 -26.00
C ASP A 623 -17.63 11.71 -26.61
N PRO A 624 -18.92 11.70 -27.00
CA PRO A 624 -19.56 10.49 -27.50
C PRO A 624 -19.06 10.05 -28.88
N ASP A 625 -18.37 10.92 -29.62
CA ASP A 625 -17.87 10.60 -30.96
C ASP A 625 -16.49 9.91 -30.92
N THR A 626 -15.70 10.20 -29.87
CA THR A 626 -14.34 9.66 -29.69
C THR A 626 -14.19 8.71 -28.51
N GLY A 627 -15.14 8.74 -27.57
CA GLY A 627 -15.06 8.03 -26.29
C GLY A 627 -14.13 8.68 -25.27
N LEU A 628 -13.47 9.80 -25.59
CA LEU A 628 -12.58 10.48 -24.67
C LEU A 628 -13.32 10.89 -23.40
N THR A 629 -12.82 10.40 -22.26
CA THR A 629 -13.37 10.67 -20.94
C THR A 629 -12.37 11.52 -20.15
N GLU A 630 -12.81 12.68 -19.69
CA GLU A 630 -12.00 13.64 -18.94
C GLU A 630 -12.61 13.84 -17.55
N CYS A 631 -11.82 13.68 -16.48
CA CYS A 631 -12.25 14.10 -15.15
C CYS A 631 -12.06 15.61 -15.00
N VAL A 632 -13.16 16.36 -14.98
CA VAL A 632 -13.13 17.84 -15.08
C VAL A 632 -13.25 18.55 -13.73
N ARG A 633 -13.67 17.84 -12.69
CA ARG A 633 -13.75 18.36 -11.31
C ARG A 633 -13.61 17.21 -10.33
N TYR A 634 -12.87 17.45 -9.25
CA TYR A 634 -12.69 16.47 -8.19
C TYR A 634 -12.64 17.16 -6.83
N ALA A 635 -13.47 16.72 -5.90
CA ALA A 635 -13.50 17.21 -4.53
C ALA A 635 -13.54 16.04 -3.55
N VAL A 636 -12.86 16.18 -2.42
CA VAL A 636 -12.78 15.17 -1.37
C VAL A 636 -12.88 15.81 0.00
N VAL A 637 -13.71 15.22 0.86
CA VAL A 637 -13.78 15.54 2.28
C VAL A 637 -13.46 14.28 3.08
N ASP A 638 -12.35 14.34 3.82
CA ASP A 638 -11.86 13.20 4.62
C ASP A 638 -12.02 13.42 6.13
N ASP A 639 -12.28 12.33 6.84
CA ASP A 639 -12.19 12.23 8.28
C ASP A 639 -10.96 11.39 8.66
N PHE A 640 -9.86 12.10 8.92
CA PHE A 640 -8.63 11.53 9.48
C PHE A 640 -8.52 11.70 11.00
N GLY A 641 -9.62 12.07 11.67
CA GLY A 641 -9.58 12.53 13.05
C GLY A 641 -8.64 13.74 13.19
N ASN A 642 -7.79 13.73 14.22
CA ASN A 642 -6.82 14.82 14.40
C ASN A 642 -5.61 14.66 13.47
N LEU A 643 -5.24 15.74 12.77
CA LEU A 643 -4.07 15.78 11.88
C LEU A 643 -2.85 16.39 12.58
N ILE A 644 -1.66 15.84 12.33
CA ILE A 644 -0.39 16.45 12.76
C ILE A 644 0.03 17.54 11.77
N ASN A 645 0.06 17.22 10.47
CA ASN A 645 0.45 18.16 9.43
C ASN A 645 -0.55 18.10 8.27
N PRO A 646 -1.50 19.05 8.19
CA PRO A 646 -2.52 19.08 7.13
C PRO A 646 -1.95 19.17 5.71
N LEU A 647 -0.85 19.89 5.50
CA LEU A 647 -0.20 20.02 4.19
C LEU A 647 0.32 18.67 3.66
N LEU A 648 0.89 17.85 4.54
CA LEU A 648 1.34 16.51 4.17
C LEU A 648 0.17 15.55 3.90
N ALA A 649 -0.90 15.65 4.69
CA ALA A 649 -2.11 14.86 4.47
C ALA A 649 -2.75 15.17 3.11
N GLU A 650 -2.88 16.46 2.76
CA GLU A 650 -3.36 16.91 1.45
C GLU A 650 -2.50 16.34 0.31
N GLY A 651 -1.16 16.40 0.44
CA GLY A 651 -0.26 15.81 -0.55
C GLY A 651 -0.42 14.30 -0.73
N GLN A 652 -0.68 13.56 0.36
CA GLN A 652 -0.98 12.12 0.28
C GLN A 652 -2.30 11.88 -0.46
N VAL A 653 -3.34 12.66 -0.17
CA VAL A 653 -4.64 12.58 -0.86
C VAL A 653 -4.49 12.85 -2.34
N HIS A 654 -3.78 13.92 -2.73
CA HIS A 654 -3.53 14.25 -4.14
C HIS A 654 -2.85 13.11 -4.89
N GLY A 655 -1.79 12.54 -4.33
CA GLY A 655 -1.10 11.41 -4.96
C GLY A 655 -1.97 10.16 -5.04
N GLY A 656 -2.83 9.91 -4.04
CA GLY A 656 -3.74 8.77 -4.03
C GLY A 656 -4.84 8.88 -5.08
N VAL A 657 -5.45 10.06 -5.17
CA VAL A 657 -6.45 10.39 -6.18
C VAL A 657 -5.87 10.30 -7.58
N ALA A 658 -4.64 10.79 -7.81
CA ALA A 658 -3.97 10.67 -9.10
C ALA A 658 -3.78 9.19 -9.53
N GLN A 659 -3.40 8.32 -8.60
CA GLN A 659 -3.28 6.88 -8.86
C GLN A 659 -4.64 6.22 -9.16
N GLY A 660 -5.69 6.59 -8.44
CA GLY A 660 -7.04 6.04 -8.70
C GLY A 660 -7.65 6.56 -10.01
N LEU A 661 -7.40 7.82 -10.37
CA LEU A 661 -7.75 8.39 -11.68
C LEU A 661 -6.99 7.68 -12.81
N GLY A 662 -5.68 7.45 -12.62
CA GLY A 662 -4.86 6.67 -13.55
C GLY A 662 -5.45 5.30 -13.81
N GLN A 663 -5.72 4.54 -12.75
CA GLN A 663 -6.37 3.23 -12.82
C GLN A 663 -7.73 3.29 -13.55
N ALA A 664 -8.58 4.26 -13.23
CA ALA A 664 -9.92 4.34 -13.78
C ALA A 664 -9.93 4.78 -15.25
N LEU A 665 -9.03 5.67 -15.68
CA LEU A 665 -9.11 6.33 -16.98
C LEU A 665 -8.17 5.72 -18.03
N VAL A 666 -6.93 5.39 -17.66
CA VAL A 666 -5.85 5.15 -18.66
C VAL A 666 -5.02 3.89 -18.43
N GLU A 667 -4.84 3.44 -17.19
CA GLU A 667 -3.93 2.34 -16.88
C GLU A 667 -4.58 0.97 -17.17
N GLN A 668 -3.87 0.14 -17.93
CA GLN A 668 -4.28 -1.24 -18.20
C GLN A 668 -3.05 -2.11 -18.38
N VAL A 669 -2.96 -3.20 -17.63
CA VAL A 669 -2.04 -4.30 -17.98
C VAL A 669 -2.70 -5.20 -19.00
N ALA A 670 -1.99 -5.51 -20.09
CA ALA A 670 -2.48 -6.44 -21.10
C ALA A 670 -1.47 -7.56 -21.34
N TYR A 671 -1.97 -8.79 -21.34
CA TYR A 671 -1.24 -9.98 -21.80
C TYR A 671 -1.89 -10.51 -23.07
N ASP A 672 -1.10 -11.12 -23.96
CA ASP A 672 -1.65 -11.91 -25.06
C ASP A 672 -2.02 -13.33 -24.63
N GLU A 673 -2.59 -14.11 -25.56
CA GLU A 673 -3.00 -15.50 -25.36
C GLU A 673 -1.85 -16.47 -25.01
N THR A 674 -0.60 -16.05 -25.23
CA THR A 674 0.61 -16.81 -24.88
C THR A 674 1.22 -16.38 -23.56
N GLY A 675 0.57 -15.46 -22.83
CA GLY A 675 1.02 -14.92 -21.56
C GLY A 675 2.16 -13.90 -21.69
N GLN A 676 2.40 -13.34 -22.87
CA GLN A 676 3.38 -12.25 -23.05
C GLN A 676 2.78 -10.93 -22.62
N LEU A 677 3.57 -10.13 -21.89
CA LEU A 677 3.18 -8.79 -21.47
C LEU A 677 3.24 -7.83 -22.67
N LEU A 678 2.09 -7.31 -23.09
CA LEU A 678 1.98 -6.33 -24.19
C LEU A 678 2.25 -4.90 -23.72
N THR A 679 2.08 -4.63 -22.43
CA THR A 679 2.24 -3.29 -21.82
C THR A 679 3.52 -3.19 -21.01
N GLY A 680 4.63 -3.68 -21.56
CA GLY A 680 5.94 -3.77 -20.90
C GLY A 680 6.80 -2.51 -20.93
N SER A 681 6.25 -1.37 -21.37
CA SER A 681 6.94 -0.08 -21.39
C SER A 681 5.98 1.10 -21.19
N PHE A 682 6.48 2.30 -20.88
CA PHE A 682 5.64 3.52 -20.87
C PHE A 682 5.17 3.98 -22.26
N MET A 683 5.60 3.34 -23.34
CA MET A 683 5.01 3.57 -24.66
C MET A 683 3.62 2.96 -24.75
N ASP A 684 3.39 1.84 -24.06
CA ASP A 684 2.20 1.01 -24.17
C ASP A 684 1.35 1.05 -22.89
N TYR A 685 2.00 1.12 -21.72
CA TYR A 685 1.35 1.36 -20.43
C TYR A 685 1.18 2.88 -20.20
N ALA A 686 -0.05 3.36 -20.27
CA ALA A 686 -0.34 4.78 -20.12
C ALA A 686 -0.33 5.20 -18.64
N MET A 687 0.67 6.00 -18.25
CA MET A 687 0.70 6.68 -16.94
C MET A 687 -0.09 8.00 -16.98
N PRO A 688 -0.85 8.34 -15.94
CA PRO A 688 -1.52 9.63 -15.83
C PRO A 688 -0.51 10.79 -15.85
N ARG A 689 -0.83 11.86 -16.59
CA ARG A 689 -0.03 13.09 -16.71
C ARG A 689 -0.77 14.28 -16.12
N ALA A 690 -0.07 15.39 -15.95
CA ALA A 690 -0.64 16.60 -15.34
C ALA A 690 -1.89 17.13 -16.05
N PHE A 691 -2.01 16.96 -17.37
CA PHE A 691 -3.20 17.39 -18.13
C PHE A 691 -4.36 16.39 -18.08
N ASP A 692 -4.12 15.15 -17.62
CA ASP A 692 -5.17 14.16 -17.39
C ASP A 692 -5.87 14.37 -16.03
N MET A 693 -5.27 15.20 -15.16
CA MET A 693 -5.71 15.42 -13.78
C MET A 693 -6.44 16.75 -13.63
N PRO A 694 -7.59 16.79 -12.94
CA PRO A 694 -8.17 18.05 -12.47
C PRO A 694 -7.36 18.60 -11.29
N MET A 695 -7.64 19.85 -10.91
CA MET A 695 -7.31 20.28 -9.55
C MET A 695 -8.14 19.46 -8.56
N ILE A 696 -7.50 18.97 -7.51
CA ILE A 696 -8.11 18.16 -6.47
C ILE A 696 -8.40 19.09 -5.29
N ASP A 697 -9.68 19.36 -5.03
CA ASP A 697 -10.09 20.17 -3.89
C ASP A 697 -10.18 19.26 -2.64
N PHE A 698 -9.50 19.64 -1.55
CA PHE A 698 -9.43 18.85 -0.32
C PHE A 698 -9.95 19.64 0.90
N ALA A 699 -10.78 18.99 1.71
CA ALA A 699 -11.19 19.46 3.03
C ALA A 699 -11.25 18.30 4.03
N THR A 700 -11.39 18.63 5.31
CA THR A 700 -11.47 17.63 6.39
C THR A 700 -12.67 17.84 7.27
N GLU A 701 -13.29 16.77 7.74
CA GLU A 701 -14.43 16.77 8.67
C GLU A 701 -14.17 15.81 9.83
N PRO A 702 -13.34 16.20 10.82
CA PRO A 702 -12.77 15.26 11.78
C PRO A 702 -13.78 14.72 12.80
N VAL A 703 -13.79 13.39 12.99
CA VAL A 703 -14.40 12.66 14.11
C VAL A 703 -13.29 11.89 14.83
N PRO A 704 -12.69 12.47 15.90
CA PRO A 704 -11.50 11.89 16.54
C PRO A 704 -11.72 10.46 17.05
N SER A 705 -10.77 9.56 16.74
CA SER A 705 -10.82 8.15 17.15
C SER A 705 -10.72 7.99 18.67
N THR A 706 -11.46 7.04 19.24
CA THR A 706 -11.30 6.66 20.65
C THR A 706 -10.24 5.57 20.85
N ALA A 707 -9.86 4.89 19.77
CA ALA A 707 -8.81 3.88 19.74
C ALA A 707 -7.38 4.45 19.63
N ASN A 708 -7.24 5.77 19.50
CA ASN A 708 -5.95 6.45 19.49
C ASN A 708 -5.93 7.57 20.55
N PRO A 709 -4.92 7.66 21.43
CA PRO A 709 -4.87 8.67 22.49
C PRO A 709 -4.93 10.12 22.02
N MET A 710 -4.52 10.38 20.77
CA MET A 710 -4.56 11.70 20.15
C MET A 710 -5.75 11.87 19.21
N GLY A 711 -6.64 10.90 19.11
CA GLY A 711 -7.77 10.96 18.19
C GLY A 711 -7.42 10.86 16.71
N MET A 712 -6.22 10.38 16.38
CA MET A 712 -5.72 10.30 15.00
C MET A 712 -6.21 9.05 14.26
N LYS A 713 -6.33 9.18 12.94
CA LYS A 713 -6.55 8.07 11.99
C LYS A 713 -5.47 8.09 10.89
N GLY A 714 -5.34 6.99 10.15
CA GLY A 714 -4.41 6.92 9.00
C GLY A 714 -4.92 7.68 7.78
N CYS A 715 -4.03 8.16 6.89
CA CYS A 715 -4.42 8.91 5.69
C CYS A 715 -3.73 8.44 4.39
N GLY A 716 -2.70 7.59 4.47
CA GLY A 716 -1.80 7.33 3.35
C GLY A 716 -2.45 6.65 2.14
N GLU A 717 -3.53 5.89 2.33
CA GLU A 717 -4.17 5.09 1.27
C GLU A 717 -5.51 5.68 0.76
N ALA A 718 -6.07 6.63 1.50
CA ALA A 718 -7.41 7.22 1.31
C ALA A 718 -7.74 7.58 -0.14
N GLY A 719 -6.90 8.40 -0.77
CA GLY A 719 -7.17 8.93 -2.11
C GLY A 719 -7.35 7.84 -3.18
N THR A 720 -6.61 6.74 -3.08
CA THR A 720 -6.68 5.64 -4.05
C THR A 720 -7.92 4.78 -3.86
N VAL A 721 -8.40 4.63 -2.61
CA VAL A 721 -9.62 3.86 -2.30
C VAL A 721 -10.86 4.55 -2.87
N GLY A 722 -10.96 5.87 -2.70
CA GLY A 722 -12.16 6.60 -3.10
C GLY A 722 -12.27 6.93 -4.59
N ALA A 723 -11.13 7.15 -5.26
CA ALA A 723 -11.12 7.71 -6.61
C ALA A 723 -11.66 6.78 -7.70
N THR A 724 -11.37 5.49 -7.63
CA THR A 724 -11.81 4.52 -8.65
C THR A 724 -13.33 4.45 -8.75
N ALA A 725 -14.02 4.35 -7.60
CA ALA A 725 -15.47 4.28 -7.57
C ALA A 725 -16.13 5.63 -7.87
N ALA A 726 -15.59 6.75 -7.39
CA ALA A 726 -16.14 8.08 -7.68
C ALA A 726 -16.14 8.36 -9.19
N VAL A 727 -15.02 8.11 -9.87
CA VAL A 727 -14.90 8.29 -11.32
C VAL A 727 -15.78 7.29 -12.08
N SER A 728 -15.78 6.02 -11.67
CA SER A 728 -16.63 5.00 -12.33
C SER A 728 -18.12 5.28 -12.21
N ASN A 729 -18.57 5.76 -11.05
CA ASN A 729 -19.95 6.19 -10.83
C ASN A 729 -20.28 7.43 -11.68
N ALA A 730 -19.32 8.35 -11.87
CA ALA A 730 -19.50 9.51 -12.74
C ALA A 730 -19.64 9.11 -14.21
N VAL A 731 -18.83 8.16 -14.69
CA VAL A 731 -18.96 7.62 -16.04
C VAL A 731 -20.28 6.85 -16.18
N GLN A 732 -20.66 6.05 -15.19
CA GLN A 732 -21.96 5.37 -15.20
C GLN A 732 -23.12 6.37 -15.26
N ASP A 733 -23.06 7.48 -14.52
CA ASP A 733 -24.07 8.54 -14.56
C ASP A 733 -24.23 9.15 -15.97
N ALA A 734 -23.10 9.49 -16.60
CA ALA A 734 -23.09 10.03 -17.95
C ALA A 734 -23.70 9.06 -18.97
N LEU A 735 -23.33 7.77 -18.88
CA LEU A 735 -23.75 6.73 -19.83
C LEU A 735 -25.15 6.15 -19.53
N TRP A 736 -25.67 6.32 -18.31
CA TRP A 736 -26.97 5.76 -17.92
C TRP A 736 -28.12 6.24 -18.81
N THR A 737 -28.11 7.53 -19.14
CA THR A 737 -29.11 8.14 -20.04
C THR A 737 -29.06 7.62 -21.46
N ARG A 738 -27.96 6.99 -21.85
CA ARG A 738 -27.78 6.31 -23.14
C ARG A 738 -28.18 4.85 -23.10
N GLY A 739 -28.77 4.35 -22.01
CA GLY A 739 -29.23 2.96 -21.89
C GLY A 739 -28.13 1.96 -21.52
N ILE A 740 -26.89 2.41 -21.33
CA ILE A 740 -25.77 1.55 -20.95
C ILE A 740 -25.87 1.24 -19.45
N ARG A 741 -25.65 -0.03 -19.11
CA ARG A 741 -25.88 -0.58 -17.76
C ARG A 741 -24.62 -1.21 -17.17
N GLN A 742 -23.78 -1.79 -18.00
CA GLN A 742 -22.45 -2.29 -17.64
C GLN A 742 -21.40 -1.26 -18.05
N VAL A 743 -20.62 -0.76 -17.10
CA VAL A 743 -19.66 0.35 -17.28
C VAL A 743 -18.42 0.03 -16.46
N ASP A 744 -17.42 -0.56 -17.13
CA ASP A 744 -16.24 -1.14 -16.48
C ASP A 744 -14.94 -0.45 -16.87
N MET A 745 -14.09 -0.23 -15.87
CA MET A 745 -12.75 0.32 -16.04
C MET A 745 -11.86 -0.58 -16.93
N PRO A 746 -10.81 -0.01 -17.54
CA PRO A 746 -10.53 1.43 -17.61
C PRO A 746 -11.38 2.13 -18.69
N PHE A 747 -11.63 3.42 -18.51
CA PHE A 747 -12.41 4.27 -19.40
C PHE A 747 -11.57 4.87 -20.53
N THR A 748 -10.77 4.02 -21.17
CA THR A 748 -9.99 4.43 -22.35
C THR A 748 -10.93 4.84 -23.48
N PRO A 749 -10.51 5.75 -24.37
CA PRO A 749 -11.38 6.23 -25.45
C PRO A 749 -11.99 5.10 -26.28
N LEU A 750 -11.19 4.09 -26.63
CA LEU A 750 -11.65 2.93 -27.39
C LEU A 750 -12.74 2.12 -26.66
N ARG A 751 -12.58 1.87 -25.35
CA ARG A 751 -13.55 1.09 -24.56
C ARG A 751 -14.86 1.84 -24.43
N VAL A 752 -14.82 3.12 -24.07
CA VAL A 752 -16.03 3.95 -23.91
C VAL A 752 -16.75 4.14 -25.24
N TRP A 753 -16.01 4.38 -26.32
CA TRP A 753 -16.59 4.47 -27.66
C TRP A 753 -17.28 3.17 -28.07
N THR A 754 -16.66 2.02 -27.80
CA THR A 754 -17.23 0.70 -28.09
C THR A 754 -18.53 0.47 -27.31
N MET A 755 -18.56 0.79 -26.00
CA MET A 755 -19.78 0.73 -25.19
C MET A 755 -20.93 1.57 -25.79
N LEU A 756 -20.62 2.77 -26.28
CA LEU A 756 -21.59 3.67 -26.92
C LEU A 756 -22.07 3.16 -28.29
N ARG A 757 -21.24 2.44 -29.05
CA ARG A 757 -21.58 1.90 -30.37
C ARG A 757 -22.38 0.60 -30.27
N ASP A 758 -21.93 -0.35 -29.46
CA ASP A 758 -22.58 -1.67 -29.33
C ASP A 758 -24.00 -1.54 -28.76
N HIS A 759 -24.20 -0.61 -27.82
CA HIS A 759 -25.54 -0.30 -27.33
C HIS A 759 -26.43 0.30 -28.42
N ALA A 760 -25.91 1.22 -29.25
CA ALA A 760 -26.67 1.79 -30.36
C ALA A 760 -27.05 0.71 -31.40
N ALA A 761 -26.21 -0.29 -31.61
CA ALA A 761 -26.46 -1.40 -32.54
C ALA A 761 -27.48 -2.43 -32.02
N THR A 762 -27.64 -2.55 -30.70
CA THR A 762 -28.62 -3.46 -30.07
C THR A 762 -29.96 -2.80 -29.77
N ALA A 763 -30.02 -1.46 -29.74
CA ALA A 763 -31.23 -0.67 -29.51
C ALA A 763 -32.00 -0.26 -30.78
N GLY A 764 -31.38 -0.37 -31.96
CA GLY A 764 -31.98 -0.11 -33.28
C GLY A 764 -32.42 -1.39 -33.98
#